data_AF-A0A0N0RYS1-F1
#
_entry.id   AF-A0A0N0RYS1-F1
#
_cell.length_a   1.000
_cell.length_b   1.000
_cell.length_c   1.000
_cell.angle_alpha   90.00
_cell.angle_beta   90.00
_cell.angle_gamma   90.00
#
_symmetry.space_group_name_H-M   'P 1'
#
loop_
_entity.id
_entity.type
_entity.pdbx_description
1 polymer ?
#
loop_
_entity_poly.entity_id
_entity_poly.type
_entity_poly.pdbx_seq_one_letter_code
_entity_poly.pdbx_strand_id
1 'polypeptide(L)'
;MDAPSDDALQAYMEYFQRDTSTCRFLPLLKYLIYFLVDDFDIKIDPNALPTAVTEETISEETVRIQVVGRLLDEFKDHFDGPLGETFGMEEEGPEEYAYVKTLDVFYFCLNRTQRQPSNLNRSPSVKTAKEQKDEDWKVHIEELHRQAKRGVRKLISRAQKTSPSTILRRDSSFGTADIMESNIGVPAAIEANSRLYSPARQTQMVLERNHGGFDVQIEVKLPRPLDLIPVDRHNHIEHLLLKVNELHSNRYREILERHPTVDICEKLENNLTPGVRLVSDGGLFSLDGLRSIGGDIKTTAAGVYMHILWPPNDPQHFCLYIGQAKNLGNRIADHNDRLYRRKHPSLHYHVWDSQEDMCSEFVILAIFNGETEEQNLSRYEQCLLNLLEMWMACLFRTLTAKDLDTYLPPSADRSSAGRHLNVVPPIWQRFHGESLPARKEVFDRAGFEALMRSDDPTVRSWVRQATASYNDLRNSPDPQLRRYWFENNQRQLQQAWDANEKRVIDRMKVYQVEGKERTIRCAPGRNRGYITCGKFNIPLPQSLSMSPESKVFVQFHLYEMAVSYRYASEAMPCDPASRLAISIKGCNSSGNEVDEWIQSSGCKAAMRINTLVDMLEGITLTGTRSFCRRWDVSRTEKGAPRKTNYTNE
;
A
#
# COMPACT_ATOMS: atom_id res chain seq x y z
N MET A 1 13.53 8.88 -5.22
CA MET A 1 12.32 9.63 -5.64
C MET A 1 12.24 10.96 -4.93
N ASP A 2 13.10 11.88 -5.33
CA ASP A 2 12.97 13.31 -5.06
C ASP A 2 11.97 13.93 -6.06
N ALA A 3 12.11 15.21 -6.40
CA ALA A 3 11.49 15.72 -7.62
C ALA A 3 12.11 15.00 -8.83
N PRO A 4 11.30 14.43 -9.75
CA PRO A 4 11.84 13.73 -10.92
C PRO A 4 12.61 14.71 -11.81
N SER A 5 13.71 14.27 -12.41
CA SER A 5 14.51 15.15 -13.27
C SER A 5 13.74 15.60 -14.51
N ASP A 6 14.19 16.70 -15.13
CA ASP A 6 13.66 17.12 -16.44
C ASP A 6 13.86 16.02 -17.50
N ASP A 7 14.94 15.25 -17.43
CA ASP A 7 15.19 14.09 -18.29
C ASP A 7 14.17 12.95 -18.06
N ALA A 8 13.80 12.68 -16.80
CA ALA A 8 12.79 11.68 -16.45
C ALA A 8 11.37 12.14 -16.82
N LEU A 9 11.08 13.43 -16.66
CA LEU A 9 9.82 14.05 -17.09
C LEU A 9 9.68 14.04 -18.62
N GLN A 10 10.76 14.36 -19.33
CA GLN A 10 10.82 14.32 -20.80
C GLN A 10 10.74 12.87 -21.32
N ALA A 11 11.47 11.92 -20.72
CA ALA A 11 11.37 10.50 -21.03
C ALA A 11 9.93 9.97 -20.87
N TYR A 12 9.26 10.38 -19.79
CA TYR A 12 7.85 10.06 -19.56
C TYR A 12 6.96 10.64 -20.66
N MET A 13 7.12 11.91 -21.02
CA MET A 13 6.32 12.53 -22.09
C MET A 13 6.54 11.86 -23.45
N GLU A 14 7.77 11.52 -23.81
CA GLU A 14 8.11 10.84 -25.08
C GLU A 14 7.53 9.42 -25.15
N TYR A 15 7.56 8.65 -24.05
CA TYR A 15 6.99 7.30 -24.00
C TYR A 15 5.47 7.34 -24.26
N PHE A 16 4.75 8.21 -23.56
CA PHE A 16 3.29 8.33 -23.70
C PHE A 16 2.83 8.93 -25.03
N GLN A 17 3.68 9.68 -25.74
CA GLN A 17 3.40 10.11 -27.12
C GLN A 17 3.43 8.95 -28.14
N ARG A 18 4.10 7.82 -27.83
CA ARG A 18 4.23 6.67 -28.74
C ARG A 18 3.12 5.62 -28.60
N ASP A 19 2.53 5.46 -27.42
CA ASP A 19 1.51 4.43 -27.17
C ASP A 19 0.35 4.97 -26.30
N THR A 20 -0.72 5.40 -26.95
CA THR A 20 -1.94 5.92 -26.30
C THR A 20 -2.80 4.84 -25.63
N SER A 21 -2.51 3.55 -25.80
CA SER A 21 -3.23 2.46 -25.11
C SER A 21 -2.86 2.34 -23.62
N THR A 22 -1.69 2.87 -23.25
CA THR A 22 -1.08 2.79 -21.90
C THR A 22 -1.84 3.55 -20.81
N CYS A 23 -2.88 4.34 -21.14
CA CYS A 23 -3.65 5.16 -20.21
C CYS A 23 -4.17 4.43 -18.95
N ARG A 24 -4.43 3.12 -19.01
CA ARG A 24 -4.84 2.31 -17.85
C ARG A 24 -3.73 2.09 -16.81
N PHE A 25 -2.46 2.27 -17.20
CA PHE A 25 -1.27 2.03 -16.36
C PHE A 25 -0.46 3.30 -16.09
N LEU A 26 -0.99 4.49 -16.46
CA LEU A 26 -0.39 5.81 -16.26
C LEU A 26 0.33 5.98 -14.90
N PRO A 27 -0.25 5.63 -13.73
CA PRO A 27 0.42 5.78 -12.45
C PRO A 27 1.66 4.88 -12.30
N LEU A 28 1.54 3.60 -12.69
CA LEU A 28 2.63 2.61 -12.60
C LEU A 28 3.82 3.03 -13.47
N LEU A 29 3.54 3.28 -14.76
CA LEU A 29 4.57 3.58 -15.75
C LEU A 29 5.23 4.95 -15.47
N LYS A 30 4.51 5.89 -14.84
CA LYS A 30 5.09 7.16 -14.37
C LYS A 30 6.19 6.95 -13.32
N TYR A 31 5.86 6.28 -12.22
CA TYR A 31 6.86 6.04 -11.17
C TYR A 31 7.99 5.11 -11.65
N LEU A 32 7.69 4.16 -12.52
CA LEU A 32 8.68 3.28 -13.13
C LEU A 32 9.68 4.05 -14.01
N ILE A 33 9.22 4.94 -14.90
CA ILE A 33 10.13 5.78 -15.72
C ILE A 33 10.99 6.68 -14.84
N TYR A 34 10.42 7.31 -13.81
CA TYR A 34 11.18 8.15 -12.89
C TYR A 34 12.26 7.36 -12.15
N PHE A 35 11.91 6.22 -11.58
CA PHE A 35 12.90 5.35 -10.93
C PHE A 35 13.99 4.86 -11.90
N LEU A 36 13.64 4.51 -13.14
CA LEU A 36 14.56 4.03 -14.17
C LEU A 36 15.51 5.11 -14.75
N VAL A 37 15.23 6.39 -14.54
CA VAL A 37 16.06 7.50 -15.02
C VAL A 37 16.80 8.19 -13.87
N ASP A 38 16.16 8.36 -12.71
CA ASP A 38 16.69 9.12 -11.57
C ASP A 38 17.30 8.24 -10.47
N ASP A 39 16.65 7.14 -10.09
CA ASP A 39 17.01 6.30 -8.92
C ASP A 39 17.79 5.02 -9.29
N PHE A 40 18.07 4.74 -10.57
CA PHE A 40 18.41 3.38 -11.07
C PHE A 40 19.86 2.89 -10.89
N ASP A 41 20.46 3.01 -9.69
CA ASP A 41 21.76 2.37 -9.37
C ASP A 41 21.63 0.85 -9.09
N ILE A 42 21.00 0.11 -10.00
CA ILE A 42 21.15 -1.35 -9.99
C ILE A 42 22.44 -1.68 -10.74
N LYS A 43 23.40 -2.29 -10.03
CA LYS A 43 24.76 -2.67 -10.49
C LYS A 43 24.76 -3.70 -11.63
N ILE A 44 24.32 -3.26 -12.80
CA ILE A 44 24.23 -3.97 -14.07
C ILE A 44 25.06 -3.14 -15.04
N ASP A 45 25.92 -3.78 -15.84
CA ASP A 45 26.48 -3.08 -17.00
C ASP A 45 25.35 -2.89 -18.04
N PRO A 46 24.94 -1.66 -18.39
CA PRO A 46 23.89 -1.43 -19.38
C PRO A 46 24.28 -1.96 -20.78
N ASN A 47 25.55 -2.24 -21.04
CA ASN A 47 26.01 -2.88 -22.28
C ASN A 47 25.77 -4.41 -22.28
N ALA A 48 25.54 -5.04 -21.13
CA ALA A 48 25.35 -6.49 -21.00
C ALA A 48 23.95 -7.00 -21.41
N LEU A 49 23.07 -6.11 -21.89
CA LEU A 49 21.74 -6.45 -22.42
C LEU A 49 21.60 -5.97 -23.88
N PRO A 50 20.77 -6.62 -24.71
CA PRO A 50 20.59 -6.25 -26.12
C PRO A 50 19.72 -4.98 -26.27
N THR A 51 19.39 -4.59 -27.50
CA THR A 51 18.46 -3.47 -27.77
C THR A 51 17.01 -3.78 -27.41
N ALA A 52 16.53 -5.01 -27.62
CA ALA A 52 15.15 -5.41 -27.34
C ALA A 52 15.02 -6.85 -26.80
N VAL A 53 13.89 -7.14 -26.13
CA VAL A 53 13.59 -8.45 -25.51
C VAL A 53 13.63 -9.62 -26.51
N THR A 54 13.32 -9.39 -27.78
CA THR A 54 13.37 -10.41 -28.84
C THR A 54 14.79 -10.81 -29.24
N GLU A 55 15.81 -10.09 -28.79
CA GLU A 55 17.22 -10.27 -29.12
C GLU A 55 18.04 -10.86 -27.94
N GLU A 56 17.39 -11.23 -26.84
CA GLU A 56 18.03 -11.86 -25.69
C GLU A 56 18.48 -13.28 -26.00
N THR A 57 19.69 -13.65 -25.57
CA THR A 57 20.11 -15.03 -25.28
C THR A 57 19.49 -15.50 -23.95
N ILE A 58 19.51 -16.81 -23.67
CA ILE A 58 18.96 -17.36 -22.41
C ILE A 58 19.65 -16.76 -21.17
N SER A 59 20.95 -16.45 -21.28
CA SER A 59 21.72 -15.75 -20.25
C SER A 59 21.23 -14.32 -20.01
N GLU A 60 21.01 -13.53 -21.07
CA GLU A 60 20.54 -12.14 -20.94
C GLU A 60 19.08 -12.09 -20.49
N GLU A 61 18.23 -13.01 -20.95
CA GLU A 61 16.87 -13.21 -20.46
C GLU A 61 16.87 -13.51 -18.96
N THR A 62 17.77 -14.37 -18.49
CA THR A 62 17.90 -14.70 -17.07
C THR A 62 18.32 -13.47 -16.25
N VAL A 63 19.29 -12.68 -16.73
CA VAL A 63 19.68 -11.41 -16.09
C VAL A 63 18.50 -10.45 -16.04
N ARG A 64 17.80 -10.23 -17.16
CA ARG A 64 16.64 -9.34 -17.20
C ARG A 64 15.53 -9.81 -16.26
N ILE A 65 15.22 -11.10 -16.18
CA ILE A 65 14.20 -11.62 -15.26
C ILE A 65 14.58 -11.33 -13.80
N GLN A 66 15.86 -11.41 -13.43
CA GLN A 66 16.32 -11.00 -12.09
C GLN A 66 16.18 -9.48 -11.86
N VAL A 67 16.52 -8.66 -12.85
CA VAL A 67 16.45 -7.19 -12.79
C VAL A 67 15.00 -6.70 -12.71
N VAL A 68 14.14 -7.19 -13.60
CA VAL A 68 12.72 -6.82 -13.66
C VAL A 68 11.95 -7.44 -12.49
N GLY A 69 12.35 -8.63 -12.02
CA GLY A 69 11.86 -9.21 -10.77
C GLY A 69 12.18 -8.32 -9.57
N ARG A 70 13.43 -7.90 -9.41
CA ARG A 70 13.84 -6.95 -8.36
C ARG A 70 13.12 -5.62 -8.45
N LEU A 71 12.97 -5.04 -9.64
CA LEU A 71 12.15 -3.83 -9.87
C LEU A 71 10.71 -4.05 -9.37
N LEU A 72 10.05 -5.12 -9.80
CA LEU A 72 8.67 -5.40 -9.42
C LEU A 72 8.52 -5.77 -7.94
N ASP A 73 9.58 -6.27 -7.28
CA ASP A 73 9.67 -6.50 -5.84
C ASP A 73 9.91 -5.20 -5.03
N GLU A 74 10.71 -4.27 -5.55
CA GLU A 74 10.96 -2.96 -4.91
C GLU A 74 9.75 -2.03 -5.04
N PHE A 75 9.08 -2.06 -6.20
CA PHE A 75 7.80 -1.41 -6.43
C PHE A 75 6.62 -2.11 -5.72
N LYS A 76 6.76 -3.38 -5.31
CA LYS A 76 5.71 -4.22 -4.69
C LYS A 76 5.04 -3.52 -3.52
N ASP A 77 5.89 -3.01 -2.62
CA ASP A 77 5.52 -2.38 -1.36
C ASP A 77 4.96 -0.96 -1.56
N HIS A 78 5.29 -0.32 -2.68
CA HIS A 78 4.68 0.94 -3.12
C HIS A 78 3.26 0.75 -3.70
N PHE A 79 2.85 -0.50 -4.00
CA PHE A 79 1.59 -0.80 -4.70
C PHE A 79 0.58 -1.65 -3.90
N ASP A 80 0.60 -1.62 -2.57
CA ASP A 80 -0.46 -2.24 -1.73
C ASP A 80 -1.68 -1.32 -1.52
N GLY A 81 -1.90 -0.39 -2.45
CA GLY A 81 -3.08 0.46 -2.56
C GLY A 81 -4.19 -0.11 -3.49
N PRO A 82 -5.28 0.65 -3.72
CA PRO A 82 -6.52 0.17 -4.35
C PRO A 82 -6.44 -0.21 -5.85
N LEU A 83 -5.26 -0.12 -6.47
CA LEU A 83 -5.02 -0.66 -7.82
C LEU A 83 -5.41 -2.14 -7.92
N GLY A 84 -5.22 -2.91 -6.84
CA GLY A 84 -5.65 -4.31 -6.76
C GLY A 84 -7.16 -4.55 -6.89
N GLU A 85 -8.01 -3.54 -6.66
CA GLU A 85 -9.44 -3.60 -6.97
C GLU A 85 -9.74 -3.09 -8.39
N THR A 86 -8.92 -2.19 -8.94
CA THR A 86 -9.05 -1.69 -10.33
C THR A 86 -8.76 -2.76 -11.39
N PHE A 87 -7.93 -3.75 -11.07
CA PHE A 87 -7.64 -4.91 -11.93
C PHE A 87 -8.65 -6.07 -11.81
N GLY A 88 -9.81 -5.86 -11.15
CA GLY A 88 -10.80 -6.90 -10.85
C GLY A 88 -11.82 -7.23 -11.95
N MET A 89 -11.45 -7.14 -13.24
CA MET A 89 -12.33 -7.46 -14.39
C MET A 89 -11.91 -8.76 -15.10
N GLU A 90 -12.88 -9.48 -15.67
CA GLU A 90 -12.80 -10.92 -15.91
C GLU A 90 -12.27 -11.33 -17.31
N GLU A 91 -11.26 -10.62 -17.83
CA GLU A 91 -10.52 -10.99 -19.05
C GLU A 91 -9.05 -11.36 -18.73
N GLU A 92 -8.43 -12.16 -19.60
CA GLU A 92 -7.04 -12.62 -19.40
C GLU A 92 -6.02 -11.48 -19.56
N GLY A 93 -4.92 -11.55 -18.79
CA GLY A 93 -3.72 -10.76 -19.05
C GLY A 93 -3.51 -9.39 -18.35
N PRO A 94 -4.25 -8.91 -17.31
CA PRO A 94 -3.87 -7.65 -16.64
C PRO A 94 -2.45 -7.65 -16.06
N GLU A 95 -2.04 -8.75 -15.43
CA GLU A 95 -0.70 -8.91 -14.84
C GLU A 95 0.38 -9.18 -15.92
N GLU A 96 0.01 -9.85 -17.03
CA GLU A 96 0.92 -10.11 -18.17
C GLU A 96 1.15 -8.86 -19.03
N TYR A 97 0.10 -8.11 -19.36
CA TYR A 97 0.20 -6.82 -20.06
C TYR A 97 0.96 -5.80 -19.22
N ALA A 98 0.78 -5.78 -17.89
CA ALA A 98 1.58 -4.93 -16.99
C ALA A 98 3.07 -5.29 -17.03
N TYR A 99 3.39 -6.59 -17.04
CA TYR A 99 4.77 -7.07 -17.21
C TYR A 99 5.35 -6.70 -18.57
N VAL A 100 4.61 -6.90 -19.67
CA VAL A 100 5.02 -6.48 -21.03
C VAL A 100 5.27 -4.96 -21.09
N LYS A 101 4.40 -4.13 -20.50
CA LYS A 101 4.63 -2.67 -20.47
C LYS A 101 5.75 -2.24 -19.53
N THR A 102 6.04 -3.02 -18.49
CA THR A 102 7.25 -2.86 -17.67
C THR A 102 8.51 -3.14 -18.51
N LEU A 103 8.49 -4.16 -19.38
CA LEU A 103 9.59 -4.47 -20.31
C LEU A 103 9.76 -3.40 -21.40
N ASP A 104 8.67 -2.92 -21.99
CA ASP A 104 8.68 -1.84 -22.99
C ASP A 104 9.31 -0.57 -22.40
N VAL A 105 8.92 -0.18 -21.19
CA VAL A 105 9.49 0.96 -20.46
C VAL A 105 10.96 0.72 -20.09
N PHE A 106 11.30 -0.46 -19.57
CA PHE A 106 12.67 -0.80 -19.19
C PHE A 106 13.65 -0.67 -20.37
N TYR A 107 13.31 -1.26 -21.53
CA TYR A 107 14.13 -1.14 -22.74
C TYR A 107 14.08 0.26 -23.36
N PHE A 108 12.98 1.01 -23.24
CA PHE A 108 12.94 2.41 -23.65
C PHE A 108 13.95 3.26 -22.86
N CYS A 109 13.95 3.18 -21.52
CA CYS A 109 14.90 3.90 -20.68
C CYS A 109 16.36 3.46 -20.94
N LEU A 110 16.62 2.15 -21.01
CA LEU A 110 17.95 1.58 -21.30
C LEU A 110 18.52 2.01 -22.66
N ASN A 111 17.66 2.41 -23.61
CA ASN A 111 18.07 2.86 -24.95
C ASN A 111 18.08 4.39 -25.13
N ARG A 112 17.79 5.20 -24.08
CA ARG A 112 17.94 6.67 -24.17
C ARG A 112 19.40 7.10 -24.23
N THR A 113 20.26 6.46 -23.47
CA THR A 113 21.69 6.77 -23.40
C THR A 113 22.48 6.05 -24.49
N GLN A 114 23.50 6.71 -25.04
CA GLN A 114 24.37 6.12 -26.07
C GLN A 114 25.26 5.04 -25.43
N ARG A 115 24.91 3.77 -25.67
CA ARG A 115 25.62 2.58 -25.18
C ARG A 115 26.07 1.67 -26.32
N GLN A 116 26.72 0.55 -25.99
CA GLN A 116 27.11 -0.52 -26.91
C GLN A 116 26.37 -1.83 -26.54
N PRO A 117 25.12 -2.03 -27.02
CA PRO A 117 24.30 -3.19 -26.70
C PRO A 117 24.98 -4.53 -27.04
N SER A 118 24.76 -5.54 -26.20
CA SER A 118 25.43 -6.85 -26.29
C SER A 118 25.20 -7.59 -27.61
N ASN A 119 24.09 -7.33 -28.30
CA ASN A 119 23.78 -7.89 -29.62
C ASN A 119 24.66 -7.31 -30.76
N LEU A 120 25.20 -6.10 -30.64
CA LEU A 120 26.02 -5.49 -31.70
C LEU A 120 27.37 -6.20 -31.92
N ASN A 121 27.96 -6.71 -30.84
CA ASN A 121 29.26 -7.41 -30.87
C ASN A 121 29.09 -8.94 -30.88
N ARG A 122 27.86 -9.44 -31.04
CA ARG A 122 27.55 -10.87 -30.96
C ARG A 122 27.83 -11.58 -32.27
N SER A 123 28.46 -12.75 -32.20
CA SER A 123 28.61 -13.62 -33.39
C SER A 123 27.22 -14.02 -33.94
N PRO A 124 26.98 -13.96 -35.27
CA PRO A 124 25.75 -14.44 -35.90
C PRO A 124 25.40 -15.92 -35.65
N SER A 125 26.31 -16.69 -35.06
CA SER A 125 26.08 -18.08 -34.64
C SER A 125 25.40 -18.22 -33.27
N VAL A 126 25.26 -17.15 -32.49
CA VAL A 126 24.69 -17.19 -31.14
C VAL A 126 23.18 -16.95 -31.19
N LYS A 127 22.42 -18.03 -30.99
CA LYS A 127 20.95 -18.02 -30.98
C LYS A 127 20.39 -17.18 -29.84
N THR A 128 19.28 -16.51 -30.11
CA THR A 128 18.41 -15.93 -29.07
C THR A 128 17.70 -17.03 -28.26
N ALA A 129 17.24 -16.67 -27.07
CA ALA A 129 16.36 -17.49 -26.23
C ALA A 129 15.06 -17.84 -26.96
N LYS A 130 14.56 -16.95 -27.83
CA LYS A 130 13.40 -17.24 -28.68
C LYS A 130 13.72 -18.33 -29.69
N GLU A 131 14.81 -18.20 -30.46
CA GLU A 131 15.20 -19.20 -31.45
C GLU A 131 15.50 -20.56 -30.82
N GLN A 132 16.14 -20.59 -29.64
CA GLN A 132 16.38 -21.83 -28.91
C GLN A 132 15.06 -22.46 -28.43
N LYS A 133 14.12 -21.69 -27.86
CA LYS A 133 12.79 -22.20 -27.49
C LYS A 133 11.99 -22.68 -28.71
N ASP A 134 12.06 -21.98 -29.83
CA ASP A 134 11.41 -22.37 -31.09
C ASP A 134 12.03 -23.65 -31.69
N GLU A 135 13.31 -23.93 -31.42
CA GLU A 135 14.01 -25.17 -31.80
C GLU A 135 13.69 -26.32 -30.84
N ASP A 136 13.79 -26.09 -29.53
CA ASP A 136 13.42 -27.05 -28.48
C ASP A 136 11.96 -27.49 -28.62
N TRP A 137 11.07 -26.55 -28.97
CA TRP A 137 9.65 -26.82 -29.27
C TRP A 137 9.48 -27.67 -30.55
N LYS A 138 10.22 -27.41 -31.62
CA LYS A 138 10.21 -28.27 -32.82
C LYS A 138 10.68 -29.68 -32.47
N VAL A 139 11.78 -29.82 -31.72
CA VAL A 139 12.28 -31.13 -31.25
C VAL A 139 11.24 -31.84 -30.37
N HIS A 140 10.54 -31.11 -29.49
CA HIS A 140 9.46 -31.65 -28.67
C HIS A 140 8.26 -32.13 -29.50
N ILE A 141 7.84 -31.35 -30.49
CA ILE A 141 6.74 -31.72 -31.41
C ILE A 141 7.13 -32.90 -32.31
N GLU A 142 8.38 -32.97 -32.78
CA GLU A 142 8.90 -34.14 -33.51
C GLU A 142 9.01 -35.38 -32.62
N GLU A 143 9.40 -35.24 -31.36
CA GLU A 143 9.38 -36.33 -30.37
C GLU A 143 7.95 -36.84 -30.16
N LEU A 144 6.98 -35.96 -29.89
CA LEU A 144 5.56 -36.32 -29.75
C LEU A 144 5.02 -37.00 -31.02
N HIS A 145 5.36 -36.48 -32.20
CA HIS A 145 4.97 -37.08 -33.48
C HIS A 145 5.63 -38.45 -33.71
N ARG A 146 6.89 -38.64 -33.28
CA ARG A 146 7.60 -39.92 -33.27
C ARG A 146 6.99 -40.91 -32.28
N GLN A 147 6.55 -40.45 -31.11
CA GLN A 147 5.82 -41.26 -30.12
C GLN A 147 4.44 -41.67 -30.64
N ALA A 148 3.68 -40.75 -31.24
CA ALA A 148 2.40 -41.04 -31.89
C ALA A 148 2.56 -42.08 -33.01
N LYS A 149 3.54 -41.90 -33.91
CA LYS A 149 3.88 -42.91 -34.95
C LYS A 149 4.27 -44.27 -34.36
N ARG A 150 5.01 -44.31 -33.24
CA ARG A 150 5.31 -45.55 -32.50
C ARG A 150 4.04 -46.17 -31.88
N GLY A 151 3.12 -45.35 -31.35
CA GLY A 151 1.82 -45.77 -30.81
C GLY A 151 0.92 -46.40 -31.88
N VAL A 152 0.76 -45.72 -33.02
CA VAL A 152 0.01 -46.23 -34.18
C VAL A 152 0.62 -47.53 -34.71
N ARG A 153 1.95 -47.61 -34.86
CA ARG A 153 2.63 -48.87 -35.24
C ARG A 153 2.42 -49.99 -34.22
N LYS A 154 2.43 -49.70 -32.91
CA LYS A 154 2.09 -50.67 -31.86
C LYS A 154 0.63 -51.14 -32.00
N LEU A 155 -0.32 -50.22 -32.23
CA LEU A 155 -1.74 -50.53 -32.48
C LEU A 155 -1.93 -51.42 -33.72
N ILE A 156 -1.32 -51.08 -34.85
CA ILE A 156 -1.37 -51.89 -36.07
C ILE A 156 -0.74 -53.27 -35.83
N SER A 157 0.42 -53.35 -35.18
CA SER A 157 1.07 -54.63 -34.87
C SER A 157 0.28 -55.49 -33.87
N ARG A 158 -0.54 -54.86 -33.01
CA ARG A 158 -1.52 -55.56 -32.16
C ARG A 158 -2.67 -56.08 -33.03
N ALA A 159 -3.32 -55.24 -33.83
CA ALA A 159 -4.41 -55.63 -34.72
C ALA A 159 -4.03 -56.77 -35.69
N GLN A 160 -2.80 -56.75 -36.22
CA GLN A 160 -2.26 -57.81 -37.08
C GLN A 160 -1.97 -59.10 -36.30
N LYS A 161 -1.54 -59.02 -35.03
CA LYS A 161 -1.39 -60.20 -34.15
C LYS A 161 -2.71 -60.72 -33.59
N THR A 162 -3.74 -59.87 -33.50
CA THR A 162 -5.11 -60.22 -33.14
C THR A 162 -6.02 -60.37 -34.36
N SER A 163 -5.44 -60.73 -35.51
CA SER A 163 -6.18 -61.18 -36.70
C SER A 163 -6.13 -62.71 -36.72
N PRO A 164 -7.18 -63.42 -36.25
CA PRO A 164 -7.17 -64.88 -36.24
C PRO A 164 -7.34 -65.38 -37.68
N SER A 165 -6.48 -66.30 -38.10
CA SER A 165 -6.62 -67.01 -39.37
C SER A 165 -7.76 -68.04 -39.27
N THR A 166 -8.99 -67.59 -39.45
CA THR A 166 -10.20 -68.43 -39.48
C THR A 166 -11.11 -67.88 -40.58
N ILE A 167 -10.92 -68.32 -41.84
CA ILE A 167 -11.46 -69.57 -42.41
C ILE A 167 -12.99 -69.60 -42.29
N LEU A 168 -13.68 -69.58 -43.44
CA LEU A 168 -15.13 -69.64 -43.52
C LEU A 168 -15.68 -70.92 -42.88
N ARG A 169 -16.75 -70.79 -42.09
CA ARG A 169 -17.87 -71.73 -42.16
C ARG A 169 -19.21 -71.07 -41.82
N ARG A 170 -20.28 -71.83 -42.01
CA ARG A 170 -21.64 -71.37 -42.31
C ARG A 170 -22.60 -71.61 -41.14
N ASP A 171 -23.61 -70.75 -41.06
CA ASP A 171 -24.98 -70.98 -40.58
C ASP A 171 -25.26 -71.27 -39.08
N SER A 172 -26.53 -71.00 -38.72
CA SER A 172 -27.30 -71.43 -37.52
C SER A 172 -27.05 -70.79 -36.13
N SER A 173 -27.85 -69.76 -35.84
CA SER A 173 -28.88 -69.67 -34.77
C SER A 173 -28.59 -69.98 -33.27
N PHE A 174 -29.14 -69.10 -32.41
CA PHE A 174 -29.46 -69.24 -30.98
C PHE A 174 -28.29 -69.45 -29.97
N GLY A 175 -28.41 -68.78 -28.81
CA GLY A 175 -27.53 -68.95 -27.65
C GLY A 175 -27.52 -67.73 -26.72
N THR A 176 -27.81 -67.93 -25.45
CA THR A 176 -27.78 -66.90 -24.38
C THR A 176 -26.68 -67.17 -23.35
N ALA A 177 -26.44 -66.17 -22.49
CA ALA A 177 -25.76 -66.20 -21.18
C ALA A 177 -24.26 -65.86 -21.13
N ASP A 178 -23.98 -64.98 -20.14
CA ASP A 178 -22.83 -64.85 -19.22
C ASP A 178 -21.37 -64.99 -19.68
N ILE A 179 -20.50 -64.19 -19.03
CA ILE A 179 -19.32 -64.67 -18.29
C ILE A 179 -18.72 -63.54 -17.43
N MET A 180 -18.21 -63.89 -16.24
CA MET A 180 -17.43 -63.04 -15.34
C MET A 180 -15.91 -63.26 -15.52
N GLU A 181 -15.11 -62.24 -15.19
CA GLU A 181 -13.75 -62.39 -14.62
C GLU A 181 -12.61 -63.01 -15.50
N SER A 182 -11.30 -62.79 -15.25
CA SER A 182 -10.59 -61.79 -14.42
C SER A 182 -9.07 -61.69 -14.77
N ASN A 183 -8.41 -60.68 -14.15
CA ASN A 183 -7.04 -60.72 -13.59
C ASN A 183 -5.75 -60.55 -14.44
N ILE A 184 -4.64 -60.37 -13.70
CA ILE A 184 -3.22 -60.12 -14.06
C ILE A 184 -2.88 -58.65 -14.45
N GLY A 185 -1.97 -57.91 -13.79
CA GLY A 185 -1.35 -58.08 -12.45
C GLY A 185 0.09 -57.52 -12.28
N VAL A 186 0.28 -56.53 -11.37
CA VAL A 186 1.50 -56.28 -10.53
C VAL A 186 2.80 -55.83 -11.28
N PRO A 187 3.83 -55.17 -10.66
CA PRO A 187 4.01 -54.51 -9.35
C PRO A 187 3.90 -52.95 -9.47
N ALA A 188 4.55 -52.00 -8.77
CA ALA A 188 5.67 -51.94 -7.79
C ALA A 188 5.60 -50.67 -6.90
N ALA A 189 6.63 -50.37 -6.08
CA ALA A 189 6.65 -49.27 -5.09
C ALA A 189 8.01 -48.53 -4.99
N ILE A 190 8.00 -47.32 -4.41
CA ILE A 190 9.15 -46.60 -3.83
C ILE A 190 8.71 -46.00 -2.47
N GLU A 191 9.63 -45.94 -1.51
CA GLU A 191 9.37 -45.69 -0.09
C GLU A 191 9.20 -44.20 0.27
N ALA A 192 8.41 -43.93 1.33
CA ALA A 192 8.23 -42.59 1.88
C ALA A 192 9.18 -42.35 3.08
N ASN A 193 10.13 -41.44 2.93
CA ASN A 193 11.05 -41.05 4.01
C ASN A 193 10.46 -39.88 4.82
N SER A 194 9.96 -40.16 6.03
CA SER A 194 9.31 -39.16 6.88
C SER A 194 10.32 -38.32 7.67
N ARG A 195 10.33 -37.01 7.45
CA ARG A 195 10.96 -36.03 8.36
C ARG A 195 9.92 -35.02 8.83
N LEU A 196 9.51 -35.17 10.08
CA LEU A 196 8.58 -34.27 10.76
C LEU A 196 9.19 -32.86 10.87
N TYR A 197 8.51 -31.88 10.27
CA TYR A 197 8.73 -30.46 10.54
C TYR A 197 7.44 -29.88 11.12
N SER A 198 7.49 -29.43 12.37
CA SER A 198 6.34 -28.85 13.08
C SER A 198 6.02 -27.44 12.55
N PRO A 199 4.74 -27.11 12.24
CA PRO A 199 4.35 -25.77 11.82
C PRO A 199 4.70 -24.65 12.81
N ALA A 200 4.82 -24.97 14.11
CA ALA A 200 5.02 -23.99 15.17
C ALA A 200 6.24 -23.08 14.99
N ARG A 201 7.32 -23.54 14.31
CA ARG A 201 8.51 -22.72 14.04
C ARG A 201 8.30 -21.66 12.96
N GLN A 202 7.35 -21.83 12.02
CA GLN A 202 7.17 -20.86 10.93
C GLN A 202 6.46 -19.59 11.40
N THR A 203 5.48 -19.69 12.31
CA THR A 203 4.83 -18.51 12.90
C THR A 203 5.83 -17.66 13.69
N GLN A 204 6.75 -18.32 14.41
CA GLN A 204 7.82 -17.65 15.15
C GLN A 204 8.82 -16.96 14.21
N MET A 205 9.25 -17.62 13.12
CA MET A 205 10.12 -16.99 12.09
C MET A 205 9.53 -15.74 11.42
N VAL A 206 8.20 -15.61 11.34
CA VAL A 206 7.55 -14.42 10.75
C VAL A 206 7.53 -13.24 11.71
N LEU A 207 7.36 -13.49 13.02
CA LEU A 207 7.53 -12.46 14.05
C LEU A 207 9.00 -12.06 14.20
N GLU A 208 9.92 -13.04 14.22
CA GLU A 208 11.36 -12.79 14.32
C GLU A 208 11.91 -12.04 13.10
N ARG A 209 11.41 -12.28 11.88
CA ARG A 209 11.78 -11.47 10.69
C ARG A 209 11.36 -10.00 10.75
N ASN A 210 10.30 -9.68 11.51
CA ASN A 210 9.84 -8.30 11.68
C ASN A 210 10.45 -7.62 12.92
N HIS A 211 11.37 -8.28 13.64
CA HIS A 211 12.12 -7.71 14.76
C HIS A 211 13.65 -7.78 14.56
N GLY A 212 14.17 -8.84 13.93
CA GLY A 212 15.56 -8.95 13.49
C GLY A 212 15.74 -8.54 12.04
N GLY A 213 15.96 -7.24 11.78
CA GLY A 213 16.13 -6.74 10.40
C GLY A 213 16.56 -5.28 10.20
N PHE A 214 16.55 -4.43 11.24
CA PHE A 214 16.93 -3.01 11.12
C PHE A 214 18.31 -2.64 11.69
N ASP A 215 19.07 -3.62 12.18
CA ASP A 215 20.40 -3.41 12.77
C ASP A 215 21.55 -3.61 11.75
N VAL A 216 21.28 -3.32 10.47
CA VAL A 216 22.35 -3.03 9.52
C VAL A 216 22.79 -1.60 9.80
N GLN A 217 23.79 -1.45 10.67
CA GLN A 217 24.37 -0.17 11.06
C GLN A 217 25.19 0.44 9.90
N ILE A 218 24.47 0.89 8.85
CA ILE A 218 24.93 2.04 8.09
C ILE A 218 24.88 3.20 9.08
N GLU A 219 26.06 3.68 9.48
CA GLU A 219 26.21 4.86 10.35
C GLU A 219 25.79 6.12 9.57
N VAL A 220 24.47 6.26 9.36
CA VAL A 220 23.85 7.46 8.80
C VAL A 220 24.03 8.55 9.83
N LYS A 221 25.14 9.28 9.70
CA LYS A 221 25.45 10.44 10.54
C LYS A 221 24.28 11.40 10.44
N LEU A 222 23.63 11.60 11.58
CA LEU A 222 22.51 12.54 11.69
C LEU A 222 22.94 13.92 11.18
N PRO A 223 22.00 14.75 10.69
CA PRO A 223 22.29 16.15 10.37
C PRO A 223 23.03 16.80 11.53
N ARG A 224 23.86 17.81 11.28
CA ARG A 224 24.59 18.46 12.38
C ARG A 224 23.61 19.07 13.40
N PRO A 225 24.04 19.32 14.65
CA PRO A 225 23.33 20.23 15.54
C PRO A 225 23.06 21.57 14.84
N LEU A 226 22.15 22.39 15.37
CA LEU A 226 21.84 23.69 14.80
C LEU A 226 23.01 24.67 15.03
N ASP A 227 24.04 24.57 14.19
CA ASP A 227 25.30 25.32 14.27
C ASP A 227 25.32 26.41 13.19
N LEU A 228 24.38 27.35 13.34
CA LEU A 228 24.17 28.44 12.37
C LEU A 228 25.02 29.67 12.73
N ILE A 229 25.68 30.22 11.72
CA ILE A 229 26.21 31.60 11.75
C ILE A 229 25.09 32.62 12.04
N PRO A 230 25.42 33.86 12.48
CA PRO A 230 24.44 34.93 12.64
C PRO A 230 23.46 35.05 11.46
N VAL A 231 22.16 35.07 11.76
CA VAL A 231 21.10 34.93 10.76
C VAL A 231 20.43 36.27 10.49
N ASP A 232 20.48 36.69 9.22
CA ASP A 232 19.72 37.83 8.70
C ASP A 232 18.21 37.55 8.76
N ARG A 233 17.60 37.92 9.89
CA ARG A 233 16.16 37.79 10.16
C ARG A 233 15.30 38.52 9.13
N HIS A 234 15.74 39.68 8.62
CA HIS A 234 14.98 40.52 7.71
C HIS A 234 14.82 39.85 6.35
N ASN A 235 15.92 39.38 5.75
CA ASN A 235 15.90 38.58 4.52
C ASN A 235 15.05 37.30 4.69
N HIS A 236 15.07 36.67 5.87
CA HIS A 236 14.23 35.49 6.13
C HIS A 236 12.72 35.82 6.17
N ILE A 237 12.29 36.94 6.76
CA ILE A 237 10.85 37.32 6.72
C ILE A 237 10.43 37.86 5.35
N GLU A 238 11.26 38.66 4.68
CA GLU A 238 10.95 39.16 3.33
C GLU A 238 10.80 38.02 2.32
N HIS A 239 11.71 37.04 2.35
CA HIS A 239 11.60 35.85 1.50
C HIS A 239 10.36 35.01 1.83
N LEU A 240 10.04 34.84 3.12
CA LEU A 240 8.84 34.13 3.54
C LEU A 240 7.57 34.84 3.04
N LEU A 241 7.45 36.17 3.22
CA LEU A 241 6.28 36.92 2.78
C LEU A 241 6.11 36.89 1.25
N LEU A 242 7.21 36.96 0.50
CA LEU A 242 7.23 36.75 -0.96
C LEU A 242 6.68 35.36 -1.32
N LYS A 243 7.17 34.29 -0.67
CA LYS A 243 6.73 32.91 -0.94
C LYS A 243 5.31 32.62 -0.46
N VAL A 244 4.84 33.26 0.60
CA VAL A 244 3.45 33.21 1.04
C VAL A 244 2.53 33.92 0.05
N ASN A 245 2.96 35.03 -0.56
CA ASN A 245 2.19 35.67 -1.62
C ASN A 245 2.14 34.79 -2.89
N GLU A 246 3.28 34.28 -3.34
CA GLU A 246 3.43 33.42 -4.52
C GLU A 246 2.54 32.16 -4.43
N LEU A 247 2.61 31.44 -3.30
CA LEU A 247 2.01 30.11 -3.17
C LEU A 247 0.65 30.12 -2.46
N HIS A 248 0.35 31.14 -1.65
CA HIS A 248 -0.82 31.19 -0.75
C HIS A 248 -1.58 32.54 -0.78
N SER A 249 -1.49 33.31 -1.88
CA SER A 249 -2.24 34.58 -2.02
C SER A 249 -3.74 34.41 -1.78
N ASN A 250 -4.37 33.35 -2.28
CA ASN A 250 -5.77 32.98 -1.97
C ASN A 250 -6.13 33.04 -0.48
N ARG A 251 -5.18 32.82 0.43
CA ARG A 251 -5.37 32.85 1.88
C ARG A 251 -4.90 34.15 2.55
N TYR A 252 -3.76 34.70 2.12
CA TYR A 252 -3.07 35.82 2.77
C TYR A 252 -3.15 37.17 2.04
N ARG A 253 -3.65 37.21 0.79
CA ARG A 253 -3.72 38.42 -0.06
C ARG A 253 -4.37 39.62 0.62
N GLU A 254 -5.49 39.42 1.33
CA GLU A 254 -6.21 40.49 2.06
C GLU A 254 -5.32 41.26 3.06
N ILE A 255 -4.19 40.67 3.47
CA ILE A 255 -3.24 41.23 4.43
C ILE A 255 -2.02 41.78 3.69
N LEU A 256 -1.51 41.02 2.71
CA LEU A 256 -0.34 41.36 1.91
C LEU A 256 -0.59 42.47 0.86
N GLU A 257 -1.84 42.71 0.47
CA GLU A 257 -2.25 43.86 -0.37
C GLU A 257 -2.65 45.08 0.47
N ARG A 258 -3.08 44.87 1.73
CA ARG A 258 -3.60 45.94 2.61
C ARG A 258 -2.52 46.69 3.37
N HIS A 259 -1.37 46.08 3.55
CA HIS A 259 -0.20 46.67 4.22
C HIS A 259 1.05 46.46 3.36
N PRO A 260 1.94 47.45 3.25
CA PRO A 260 3.28 47.24 2.70
C PRO A 260 4.00 46.10 3.41
N THR A 261 4.85 45.36 2.68
CA THR A 261 5.66 44.27 3.25
C THR A 261 6.51 44.75 4.43
N VAL A 262 7.02 45.98 4.36
CA VAL A 262 7.83 46.61 5.42
C VAL A 262 7.05 46.70 6.74
N ASP A 263 5.83 47.23 6.74
CA ASP A 263 4.94 47.32 7.91
C ASP A 263 4.69 45.94 8.55
N ILE A 264 4.56 44.90 7.72
CA ILE A 264 4.36 43.52 8.19
C ILE A 264 5.66 42.97 8.80
N CYS A 265 6.82 43.17 8.15
CA CYS A 265 8.13 42.79 8.68
C CYS A 265 8.41 43.47 10.03
N GLU A 266 8.24 44.79 10.12
CA GLU A 266 8.43 45.57 11.35
C GLU A 266 7.49 45.09 12.45
N LYS A 267 6.19 44.90 12.14
CA LYS A 267 5.22 44.40 13.12
C LYS A 267 5.55 43.00 13.62
N LEU A 268 6.11 42.11 12.78
CA LEU A 268 6.52 40.77 13.21
C LEU A 268 7.83 40.80 14.01
N GLU A 269 8.87 41.52 13.55
CA GLU A 269 10.14 41.69 14.28
C GLU A 269 9.92 42.34 15.64
N ASN A 270 9.00 43.32 15.78
CA ASN A 270 8.68 43.96 17.06
C ASN A 270 8.07 43.00 18.10
N ASN A 271 7.34 41.95 17.69
CA ASN A 271 6.77 40.95 18.60
C ASN A 271 7.80 39.95 19.16
N LEU A 272 9.03 39.89 18.61
CA LEU A 272 10.07 38.96 19.08
C LEU A 272 10.56 39.29 20.49
N THR A 273 10.86 38.25 21.27
CA THR A 273 11.52 38.43 22.57
C THR A 273 12.98 38.87 22.39
N PRO A 274 13.59 39.59 23.36
CA PRO A 274 15.00 39.99 23.26
C PRO A 274 15.98 38.82 23.07
N GLY A 275 15.64 37.65 23.63
CA GLY A 275 16.42 36.42 23.49
C GLY A 275 16.52 35.91 22.06
N VAL A 276 15.43 35.96 21.26
CA VAL A 276 15.47 35.55 19.84
C VAL A 276 16.39 36.45 19.03
N ARG A 277 16.38 37.76 19.27
CA ARG A 277 17.30 38.69 18.61
C ARG A 277 18.74 38.38 18.99
N LEU A 278 19.05 38.29 20.28
CA LEU A 278 20.39 37.94 20.79
C LEU A 278 20.93 36.62 20.20
N VAL A 279 20.11 35.57 20.14
CA VAL A 279 20.50 34.28 19.55
C VAL A 279 20.75 34.41 18.05
N SER A 280 19.87 35.09 17.32
CA SER A 280 19.96 35.22 15.86
C SER A 280 21.13 36.12 15.44
N ASP A 281 21.32 37.25 16.11
CA ASP A 281 22.38 38.23 15.84
C ASP A 281 23.76 37.69 16.30
N GLY A 282 23.79 36.84 17.32
CA GLY A 282 25.01 36.23 17.85
C GLY A 282 25.39 34.86 17.27
N GLY A 283 24.52 34.21 16.50
CA GLY A 283 24.74 32.82 16.03
C GLY A 283 24.65 31.77 17.16
N LEU A 284 23.92 32.06 18.24
CA LEU A 284 23.94 31.25 19.48
C LEU A 284 22.93 30.09 19.44
N PHE A 285 22.96 29.29 18.37
CA PHE A 285 21.98 28.22 18.13
C PHE A 285 22.32 26.88 18.82
N SER A 286 23.36 26.84 19.64
CA SER A 286 23.66 25.72 20.55
C SER A 286 22.56 25.54 21.62
N LEU A 287 22.49 24.35 22.24
CA LEU A 287 21.45 24.03 23.24
C LEU A 287 21.30 25.11 24.32
N ASP A 288 22.40 25.54 24.95
CA ASP A 288 22.34 26.56 26.01
C ASP A 288 22.03 27.96 25.48
N GLY A 289 22.42 28.29 24.24
CA GLY A 289 22.02 29.52 23.59
C GLY A 289 20.51 29.58 23.30
N LEU A 290 19.94 28.49 22.77
CA LEU A 290 18.49 28.35 22.55
C LEU A 290 17.69 28.40 23.86
N ARG A 291 18.21 27.80 24.95
CA ARG A 291 17.63 27.87 26.30
C ARG A 291 17.72 29.28 26.89
N SER A 292 18.79 30.03 26.59
CA SER A 292 18.96 31.42 27.05
C SER A 292 17.89 32.40 26.53
N ILE A 293 17.08 32.00 25.53
CA ILE A 293 15.92 32.79 25.06
C ILE A 293 14.89 33.02 26.19
N GLY A 294 14.67 32.01 27.05
CA GLY A 294 13.82 32.12 28.23
C GLY A 294 12.38 32.58 27.94
N GLY A 295 11.89 33.53 28.75
CA GLY A 295 10.52 34.06 28.69
C GLY A 295 9.57 33.42 29.70
N ASP A 296 8.42 34.07 29.95
CA ASP A 296 7.42 33.57 30.89
C ASP A 296 6.53 32.49 30.26
N ILE A 297 6.83 31.23 30.55
CA ILE A 297 6.04 30.07 30.12
C ILE A 297 4.62 30.00 30.73
N LYS A 298 4.27 30.90 31.68
CA LYS A 298 2.93 31.01 32.26
C LYS A 298 2.11 32.17 31.66
N THR A 299 2.68 32.94 30.74
CA THR A 299 1.99 34.10 30.16
C THR A 299 0.67 33.72 29.51
N THR A 300 -0.39 34.46 29.81
CA THR A 300 -1.72 34.25 29.22
C THR A 300 -1.85 34.85 27.83
N ALA A 301 -0.83 35.57 27.34
CA ALA A 301 -0.82 36.22 26.04
C ALA A 301 -0.84 35.22 24.87
N ALA A 302 -1.24 35.72 23.71
CA ALA A 302 -0.99 35.06 22.44
C ALA A 302 0.50 35.15 22.07
N GLY A 303 0.98 34.24 21.24
CA GLY A 303 2.38 34.26 20.78
C GLY A 303 2.87 32.93 20.25
N VAL A 304 4.21 32.81 20.18
CA VAL A 304 4.92 31.65 19.65
C VAL A 304 5.94 31.15 20.67
N TYR A 305 5.95 29.85 20.92
CA TYR A 305 6.93 29.15 21.76
C TYR A 305 7.77 28.19 20.93
N MET A 306 8.94 27.86 21.45
CA MET A 306 9.74 26.71 21.05
C MET A 306 9.80 25.73 22.22
N HIS A 307 9.71 24.45 21.89
CA HIS A 307 9.99 23.35 22.80
C HIS A 307 11.25 22.63 22.31
N ILE A 308 12.27 22.66 23.16
CA ILE A 308 13.56 22.01 22.97
C ILE A 308 13.50 20.65 23.68
N LEU A 309 13.79 19.57 22.97
CA LEU A 309 13.85 18.20 23.51
C LEU A 309 15.26 17.62 23.30
N TRP A 310 15.85 16.99 24.31
CA TRP A 310 17.18 16.36 24.17
C TRP A 310 17.37 15.15 25.11
N PRO A 311 18.07 14.09 24.66
CA PRO A 311 18.45 13.00 25.56
C PRO A 311 19.55 13.48 26.51
N PRO A 312 19.50 13.14 27.82
CA PRO A 312 20.49 13.63 28.79
C PRO A 312 21.91 13.10 28.53
N ASN A 313 22.00 11.92 27.90
CA ASN A 313 23.27 11.29 27.54
C ASN A 313 23.89 11.84 26.25
N ASP A 314 23.15 12.61 25.45
CA ASP A 314 23.66 13.29 24.25
C ASP A 314 22.94 14.63 24.00
N PRO A 315 23.26 15.69 24.77
CA PRO A 315 22.59 16.98 24.65
C PRO A 315 22.85 17.72 23.32
N GLN A 316 23.81 17.26 22.51
CA GLN A 316 24.01 17.80 21.15
C GLN A 316 23.01 17.22 20.15
N HIS A 317 22.32 16.14 20.50
CA HIS A 317 21.26 15.52 19.71
C HIS A 317 19.85 15.97 20.15
N PHE A 318 19.70 17.30 20.25
CA PHE A 318 18.41 17.94 20.48
C PHE A 318 17.53 18.04 19.21
N CYS A 319 16.22 17.99 19.42
CA CYS A 319 15.17 18.21 18.43
C CYS A 319 14.33 19.44 18.80
N LEU A 320 13.80 20.15 17.81
CA LEU A 320 13.05 21.39 18.01
C LEU A 320 11.62 21.30 17.45
N TYR A 321 10.65 21.69 18.28
CA TYR A 321 9.26 21.94 17.89
C TYR A 321 8.91 23.41 18.13
N ILE A 322 8.27 24.06 17.17
CA ILE A 322 7.72 25.41 17.34
C ILE A 322 6.20 25.37 17.24
N GLY A 323 5.51 26.22 17.99
CA GLY A 323 4.06 26.31 17.93
C GLY A 323 3.53 27.66 18.40
N GLN A 324 2.33 28.02 17.92
CA GLN A 324 1.59 29.19 18.41
C GLN A 324 0.55 28.83 19.47
N ALA A 325 0.05 29.85 20.17
CA ALA A 325 -1.18 29.78 20.96
C ALA A 325 -1.87 31.14 21.05
N LYS A 326 -3.20 31.14 21.28
CA LYS A 326 -3.94 32.31 21.80
C LYS A 326 -3.65 32.60 23.28
N ASN A 327 -3.20 31.59 24.02
CA ASN A 327 -2.80 31.66 25.43
C ASN A 327 -1.66 30.65 25.63
N LEU A 328 -0.45 31.16 25.77
CA LEU A 328 0.78 30.35 25.82
C LEU A 328 0.82 29.44 27.06
N GLY A 329 0.51 29.97 28.25
CA GLY A 329 0.54 29.23 29.51
C GLY A 329 -0.40 28.01 29.52
N ASN A 330 -1.64 28.18 29.07
CA ASN A 330 -2.58 27.06 28.93
C ASN A 330 -2.08 26.04 27.91
N ARG A 331 -1.49 26.48 26.79
CA ARG A 331 -0.98 25.57 25.75
C ARG A 331 0.24 24.78 26.22
N ILE A 332 1.13 25.39 27.00
CA ILE A 332 2.30 24.74 27.59
C ILE A 332 1.86 23.78 28.71
N ALA A 333 0.80 24.10 29.47
CA ALA A 333 0.19 23.17 30.42
C ALA A 333 -0.43 21.93 29.73
N ASP A 334 -1.21 22.13 28.66
CA ASP A 334 -1.73 21.07 27.76
C ASP A 334 -0.61 20.11 27.32
N HIS A 335 0.52 20.66 26.87
CA HIS A 335 1.67 19.87 26.41
C HIS A 335 2.31 19.04 27.53
N ASN A 336 2.43 19.60 28.75
CA ASN A 336 3.05 18.92 29.87
C ASN A 336 2.20 17.76 30.43
N ASP A 337 0.87 17.77 30.24
CA ASP A 337 0.02 16.66 30.67
C ASP A 337 0.23 15.38 29.81
N ARG A 338 0.78 14.34 30.45
CA ARG A 338 0.93 12.99 29.87
C ARG A 338 -0.41 12.39 29.40
N LEU A 339 -1.55 12.74 29.99
CA LEU A 339 -2.87 12.27 29.54
C LEU A 339 -3.36 12.99 28.28
N TYR A 340 -3.13 14.30 28.18
CA TYR A 340 -3.34 15.07 26.96
C TYR A 340 -2.51 14.51 25.80
N ARG A 341 -1.19 14.32 25.99
CA ARG A 341 -0.31 13.77 24.95
C ARG A 341 -0.80 12.44 24.40
N ARG A 342 -1.16 11.50 25.28
CA ARG A 342 -1.76 10.20 24.92
C ARG A 342 -3.06 10.30 24.13
N LYS A 343 -3.88 11.33 24.39
CA LYS A 343 -5.16 11.59 23.68
C LYS A 343 -4.98 12.36 22.36
N HIS A 344 -3.82 13.01 22.16
CA HIS A 344 -3.53 13.90 21.04
C HIS A 344 -2.21 13.52 20.34
N PRO A 345 -2.04 12.26 19.86
CA PRO A 345 -0.77 11.78 19.33
C PRO A 345 -0.25 12.64 18.17
N SER A 346 1.05 12.93 18.20
CA SER A 346 1.77 13.74 17.23
C SER A 346 3.23 13.30 17.15
N LEU A 347 3.97 13.74 16.12
CA LEU A 347 5.41 13.48 16.03
C LEU A 347 6.16 14.07 17.24
N HIS A 348 5.83 15.32 17.60
CA HIS A 348 6.39 16.01 18.77
C HIS A 348 6.27 15.18 20.05
N TYR A 349 5.10 14.57 20.29
CA TYR A 349 4.89 13.72 21.46
C TYR A 349 5.54 12.34 21.33
N HIS A 350 5.59 11.76 20.12
CA HIS A 350 6.29 10.50 19.90
C HIS A 350 7.78 10.61 20.21
N VAL A 351 8.43 11.71 19.82
CA VAL A 351 9.84 11.99 20.15
C VAL A 351 9.99 12.30 21.65
N TRP A 352 9.14 13.13 22.25
CA TRP A 352 9.22 13.47 23.67
C TRP A 352 9.03 12.24 24.59
N ASP A 353 8.02 11.42 24.32
CA ASP A 353 7.71 10.21 25.09
C ASP A 353 8.50 8.97 24.60
N SER A 354 9.56 9.15 23.78
CA SER A 354 10.39 8.03 23.25
C SER A 354 11.36 7.44 24.28
N GLN A 355 11.77 8.24 25.27
CA GLN A 355 12.71 7.89 26.33
C GLN A 355 12.18 8.47 27.66
N GLU A 356 12.30 7.73 28.77
CA GLU A 356 11.70 8.14 30.04
C GLU A 356 12.43 9.33 30.71
N ASP A 357 13.72 9.49 30.41
CA ASP A 357 14.64 10.52 30.90
C ASP A 357 14.83 11.70 29.92
N MET A 358 14.07 11.75 28.81
CA MET A 358 14.09 12.82 27.81
C MET A 358 13.93 14.20 28.46
N CYS A 359 14.97 15.03 28.36
CA CYS A 359 14.96 16.40 28.87
C CYS A 359 14.18 17.33 27.92
N SER A 360 13.55 18.35 28.51
CA SER A 360 12.50 19.13 27.85
C SER A 360 12.42 20.54 28.43
N GLU A 361 12.52 21.57 27.60
CA GLU A 361 12.44 22.97 28.02
C GLU A 361 11.67 23.83 27.02
N PHE A 362 10.77 24.68 27.53
CA PHE A 362 9.98 25.63 26.74
C PHE A 362 10.57 27.04 26.85
N VAL A 363 10.75 27.70 25.71
CA VAL A 363 11.12 29.13 25.63
C VAL A 363 10.13 29.89 24.76
N ILE A 364 9.95 31.17 25.03
CA ILE A 364 9.00 32.04 24.32
C ILE A 364 9.75 32.85 23.26
N LEU A 365 9.42 32.61 21.99
CA LEU A 365 10.05 33.27 20.85
C LEU A 365 9.46 34.65 20.57
N ALA A 366 8.13 34.77 20.71
CA ALA A 366 7.41 36.01 20.46
C ALA A 366 6.15 36.11 21.32
N ILE A 367 5.84 37.33 21.78
CA ILE A 367 4.57 37.68 22.41
C ILE A 367 3.78 38.50 21.41
N PHE A 368 2.56 38.08 21.09
CA PHE A 368 1.69 38.80 20.17
C PHE A 368 0.72 39.69 20.95
N ASN A 369 1.06 40.96 21.08
CA ASN A 369 0.24 41.97 21.76
C ASN A 369 -0.90 42.44 20.84
N GLY A 370 -1.99 41.68 20.78
CA GLY A 370 -3.25 42.14 20.21
C GLY A 370 -3.92 43.18 21.10
N GLU A 371 -4.55 44.20 20.51
CA GLU A 371 -5.21 45.31 21.22
C GLU A 371 -6.62 44.93 21.75
N THR A 372 -6.92 43.64 21.84
CA THR A 372 -8.27 43.10 22.07
C THR A 372 -8.45 42.52 23.47
N GLU A 373 -9.34 43.15 24.27
CA GLU A 373 -9.76 42.63 25.58
C GLU A 373 -10.60 41.34 25.48
N GLU A 374 -11.13 41.05 24.28
CA GLU A 374 -11.84 39.80 23.98
C GLU A 374 -10.87 38.71 23.48
N GLN A 375 -11.06 37.47 23.94
CA GLN A 375 -10.17 36.31 23.67
C GLN A 375 -10.20 35.77 22.21
N ASN A 376 -10.69 36.58 21.27
CA ASN A 376 -10.92 36.23 19.88
C ASN A 376 -10.13 37.13 18.93
N LEU A 377 -8.83 36.82 18.77
CA LEU A 377 -8.00 37.31 17.68
C LEU A 377 -8.78 37.33 16.36
N SER A 378 -8.80 38.48 15.68
CA SER A 378 -9.38 38.64 14.35
C SER A 378 -8.72 37.74 13.31
N ARG A 379 -9.32 37.57 12.13
CA ARG A 379 -8.70 36.82 11.02
C ARG A 379 -7.32 37.38 10.66
N TYR A 380 -7.17 38.72 10.68
CA TYR A 380 -5.91 39.41 10.44
C TYR A 380 -4.84 39.02 11.47
N GLU A 381 -5.17 39.06 12.76
CA GLU A 381 -4.23 38.68 13.84
C GLU A 381 -3.89 37.19 13.81
N GLN A 382 -4.86 36.31 13.54
CA GLN A 382 -4.61 34.86 13.39
C GLN A 382 -3.67 34.57 12.20
N CYS A 383 -3.82 35.28 11.08
CA CYS A 383 -2.88 35.19 9.96
C CYS A 383 -1.47 35.69 10.33
N LEU A 384 -1.35 36.80 11.06
CA LEU A 384 -0.04 37.29 11.53
C LEU A 384 0.61 36.30 12.49
N LEU A 385 -0.16 35.64 13.37
CA LEU A 385 0.34 34.62 14.28
C LEU A 385 0.83 33.38 13.53
N ASN A 386 0.10 32.92 12.49
CA ASN A 386 0.56 31.87 11.57
C ASN A 386 1.88 32.25 10.87
N LEU A 387 2.02 33.51 10.42
CA LEU A 387 3.25 34.01 9.78
C LEU A 387 4.42 34.08 10.76
N LEU A 388 4.16 34.49 12.01
CA LEU A 388 5.14 34.53 13.09
C LEU A 388 5.62 33.12 13.46
N GLU A 389 4.72 32.15 13.60
CA GLU A 389 5.08 30.74 13.85
C GLU A 389 5.88 30.17 12.68
N MET A 390 5.47 30.46 11.43
CA MET A 390 6.16 30.01 10.23
C MET A 390 7.56 30.60 10.10
N TRP A 391 7.72 31.90 10.35
CA TRP A 391 9.01 32.57 10.31
C TRP A 391 9.96 32.03 11.37
N MET A 392 9.47 31.79 12.59
CA MET A 392 10.26 31.13 13.62
C MET A 392 10.62 29.68 13.26
N ALA A 393 9.71 28.92 12.65
CA ALA A 393 9.99 27.57 12.16
C ALA A 393 11.03 27.56 11.02
N CYS A 394 11.07 28.60 10.17
CA CYS A 394 12.14 28.86 9.21
C CYS A 394 13.45 29.34 9.87
N LEU A 395 13.39 30.13 10.95
CA LEU A 395 14.58 30.65 11.63
C LEU A 395 15.32 29.54 12.38
N PHE A 396 14.59 28.69 13.11
CA PHE A 396 15.13 27.59 13.94
C PHE A 396 15.07 26.20 13.27
N ARG A 397 14.69 26.13 11.98
CA ARG A 397 14.73 24.92 11.14
C ARG A 397 13.90 23.74 11.65
N THR A 398 12.70 24.05 12.12
CA THR A 398 11.77 23.06 12.68
C THR A 398 10.80 22.49 11.65
N LEU A 399 10.92 22.85 10.35
CA LEU A 399 10.15 22.33 9.20
C LEU A 399 10.89 21.20 8.45
N THR A 400 10.19 20.52 7.53
CA THR A 400 10.79 19.54 6.61
C THR A 400 11.85 20.17 5.71
N ALA A 401 12.83 19.40 5.23
CA ALA A 401 13.89 19.91 4.35
C ALA A 401 13.34 20.65 3.11
N LYS A 402 12.33 20.07 2.46
CA LYS A 402 11.62 20.61 1.30
C LYS A 402 10.79 21.87 1.60
N ASP A 403 10.16 21.94 2.77
CA ASP A 403 9.49 23.15 3.21
C ASP A 403 10.54 24.25 3.50
N LEU A 404 11.68 23.91 4.11
CA LEU A 404 12.82 24.83 4.27
C LEU A 404 13.38 25.29 2.91
N ASP A 405 13.49 24.42 1.91
CA ASP A 405 13.87 24.80 0.54
C ASP A 405 12.86 25.76 -0.12
N THR A 406 11.59 25.63 0.22
CA THR A 406 10.50 26.45 -0.34
C THR A 406 10.41 27.84 0.30
N TYR A 407 10.69 27.96 1.61
CA TYR A 407 10.40 29.17 2.39
C TYR A 407 11.64 29.88 2.99
N LEU A 408 12.86 29.40 2.72
CA LEU A 408 14.11 30.09 3.06
C LEU A 408 14.75 30.76 1.84
N PRO A 409 15.43 31.91 2.03
CA PRO A 409 16.25 32.46 0.96
C PRO A 409 17.33 31.44 0.51
N PRO A 410 17.69 31.40 -0.79
CA PRO A 410 18.65 30.42 -1.31
C PRO A 410 20.01 30.42 -0.58
N SER A 411 20.44 31.58 -0.07
CA SER A 411 21.71 31.76 0.65
C SER A 411 21.74 31.20 2.08
N ALA A 412 20.62 30.76 2.65
CA ALA A 412 20.59 30.25 4.02
C ALA A 412 21.18 28.81 4.11
N ASP A 413 22.13 28.57 5.03
CA ASP A 413 22.63 27.21 5.28
C ASP A 413 21.48 26.30 5.72
N ARG A 414 21.42 25.06 5.19
CA ARG A 414 20.37 24.06 5.43
C ARG A 414 20.88 22.81 6.19
N SER A 415 22.12 22.82 6.68
CA SER A 415 22.83 21.66 7.25
C SER A 415 22.16 20.92 8.42
N SER A 416 21.21 21.57 9.12
CA SER A 416 20.44 21.02 10.23
C SER A 416 19.09 20.39 9.84
N ALA A 417 18.70 20.47 8.56
CA ALA A 417 17.43 19.92 8.07
C ALA A 417 17.36 18.39 8.31
N GLY A 418 16.27 17.95 8.94
CA GLY A 418 16.04 16.54 9.30
C GLY A 418 15.85 16.27 10.80
N ARG A 419 16.20 17.20 11.69
CA ARG A 419 15.95 17.11 13.16
C ARG A 419 14.63 17.78 13.60
N HIS A 420 13.67 17.84 12.69
CA HIS A 420 12.53 18.76 12.73
C HIS A 420 11.26 18.10 13.30
N LEU A 421 10.45 18.84 14.08
CA LEU A 421 9.21 18.32 14.66
C LEU A 421 7.92 18.95 14.11
N ASN A 422 7.99 20.07 13.37
CA ASN A 422 6.85 20.56 12.59
C ASN A 422 6.79 19.77 11.26
N VAL A 423 5.78 18.91 11.15
CA VAL A 423 5.52 18.09 9.94
C VAL A 423 4.75 18.87 8.87
N VAL A 424 4.15 20.01 9.23
CA VAL A 424 3.28 20.82 8.36
C VAL A 424 3.57 22.31 8.63
N PRO A 425 3.87 23.12 7.61
CA PRO A 425 4.05 24.57 7.70
C PRO A 425 2.94 25.29 8.49
N PRO A 426 3.28 26.12 9.51
CA PRO A 426 2.32 26.88 10.28
C PRO A 426 1.37 27.77 9.47
N ILE A 427 1.79 28.30 8.32
CA ILE A 427 0.92 29.03 7.38
C ILE A 427 -0.28 28.21 6.86
N TRP A 428 -0.31 26.90 7.05
CA TRP A 428 -1.42 25.99 6.71
C TRP A 428 -2.32 25.66 7.93
N GLN A 429 -2.06 26.23 9.12
CA GLN A 429 -2.94 26.09 10.28
C GLN A 429 -4.22 26.91 10.12
N ARG A 430 -5.34 26.35 10.60
CA ARG A 430 -6.70 26.84 10.33
C ARG A 430 -7.17 27.93 11.29
N PHE A 431 -8.06 28.78 10.80
CA PHE A 431 -8.63 29.89 11.58
C PHE A 431 -9.95 29.52 12.23
N HIS A 432 -10.23 30.09 13.41
CA HIS A 432 -11.56 30.06 14.01
C HIS A 432 -12.53 30.81 13.10
N GLY A 433 -13.53 30.11 12.56
CA GLY A 433 -14.55 30.64 11.64
C GLY A 433 -14.50 30.07 10.22
N GLU A 434 -13.44 29.35 9.82
CA GLU A 434 -13.41 28.64 8.54
C GLU A 434 -14.41 27.47 8.53
N SER A 435 -15.36 27.48 7.58
CA SER A 435 -16.42 26.47 7.43
C SER A 435 -15.94 25.15 6.79
N LEU A 436 -14.96 24.52 7.43
CA LEU A 436 -14.50 23.15 7.13
C LEU A 436 -14.56 22.35 8.44
N PRO A 437 -14.94 21.06 8.44
CA PRO A 437 -15.03 20.24 9.65
C PRO A 437 -13.73 20.26 10.46
N ALA A 438 -13.82 20.12 11.78
CA ALA A 438 -12.70 20.32 12.70
C ALA A 438 -11.57 19.31 12.47
N ARG A 439 -10.34 19.64 12.92
CA ARG A 439 -9.17 18.74 12.75
C ARG A 439 -9.32 17.38 13.46
N LYS A 440 -10.31 17.20 14.35
CA LYS A 440 -10.70 15.89 14.92
C LYS A 440 -11.79 15.16 14.13
N GLU A 441 -12.54 15.85 13.27
CA GLU A 441 -13.62 15.30 12.43
C GLU A 441 -13.10 14.88 11.04
N VAL A 442 -12.01 15.49 10.56
CA VAL A 442 -11.47 15.32 9.20
C VAL A 442 -10.69 14.02 8.97
N PHE A 443 -10.27 13.32 10.02
CA PHE A 443 -9.34 12.17 9.91
C PHE A 443 -10.00 10.81 9.62
N ASP A 444 -11.29 10.76 9.30
CA ASP A 444 -11.82 9.60 8.58
C ASP A 444 -11.46 9.69 7.07
N ARG A 445 -11.49 8.54 6.39
CA ARG A 445 -11.11 8.47 4.97
C ARG A 445 -12.08 9.24 4.07
N ALA A 446 -13.35 9.39 4.45
CA ALA A 446 -14.35 10.09 3.64
C ALA A 446 -14.16 11.61 3.71
N GLY A 447 -13.88 12.17 4.88
CA GLY A 447 -13.52 13.58 5.07
C GLY A 447 -12.25 13.94 4.31
N PHE A 448 -11.20 13.11 4.41
CA PHE A 448 -9.96 13.33 3.65
C PHE A 448 -10.17 13.20 2.13
N GLU A 449 -10.89 12.18 1.65
CA GLU A 449 -11.23 12.06 0.23
C GLU A 449 -12.12 13.22 -0.26
N ALA A 450 -13.01 13.76 0.57
CA ALA A 450 -13.83 14.93 0.25
C ALA A 450 -13.00 16.20 0.13
N LEU A 451 -11.97 16.41 0.97
CA LEU A 451 -11.04 17.54 0.82
C LEU A 451 -10.15 17.38 -0.43
N MET A 452 -9.71 16.16 -0.75
CA MET A 452 -8.99 15.87 -2.02
C MET A 452 -9.84 16.11 -3.27
N ARG A 453 -11.16 15.94 -3.18
CA ARG A 453 -12.15 16.18 -4.24
C ARG A 453 -12.84 17.54 -4.17
N SER A 454 -12.54 18.37 -3.16
CA SER A 454 -13.20 19.67 -2.92
C SER A 454 -13.14 20.54 -4.16
N ASP A 455 -14.21 21.27 -4.49
CA ASP A 455 -14.25 22.17 -5.66
C ASP A 455 -13.26 23.33 -5.55
N ASP A 456 -12.88 23.73 -4.33
CA ASP A 456 -11.87 24.76 -4.08
C ASP A 456 -10.45 24.25 -4.41
N PRO A 457 -9.74 24.83 -5.41
CA PRO A 457 -8.35 24.46 -5.70
C PRO A 457 -7.40 24.72 -4.51
N THR A 458 -7.71 25.66 -3.63
CA THR A 458 -6.95 25.97 -2.41
C THR A 458 -6.93 24.77 -1.48
N VAL A 459 -8.11 24.23 -1.16
CA VAL A 459 -8.26 23.03 -0.31
C VAL A 459 -7.55 21.83 -0.95
N ARG A 460 -7.76 21.58 -2.25
CA ARG A 460 -7.07 20.48 -2.95
C ARG A 460 -5.54 20.63 -2.93
N SER A 461 -5.02 21.86 -3.05
CA SER A 461 -3.58 22.13 -2.98
C SER A 461 -3.05 21.89 -1.56
N TRP A 462 -3.73 22.44 -0.55
CA TRP A 462 -3.41 22.26 0.87
C TRP A 462 -3.34 20.78 1.28
N VAL A 463 -4.31 19.94 0.88
CA VAL A 463 -4.27 18.51 1.23
C VAL A 463 -3.04 17.84 0.61
N ARG A 464 -2.76 18.11 -0.68
CA ARG A 464 -1.62 17.49 -1.39
C ARG A 464 -0.29 17.88 -0.73
N GLN A 465 -0.11 19.16 -0.40
CA GLN A 465 1.11 19.65 0.24
C GLN A 465 1.26 19.06 1.65
N ALA A 466 0.21 19.09 2.49
CA ALA A 466 0.23 18.48 3.83
C ALA A 466 0.47 16.97 3.82
N THR A 467 -0.04 16.27 2.80
CA THR A 467 0.23 14.83 2.58
C THR A 467 1.69 14.60 2.19
N ALA A 468 2.26 15.50 1.39
CA ALA A 468 3.65 15.41 0.95
C ALA A 468 4.60 15.64 2.14
N SER A 469 4.47 16.75 2.88
CA SER A 469 5.31 17.04 4.06
C SER A 469 5.24 15.96 5.16
N TYR A 470 4.09 15.27 5.30
CA TYR A 470 4.00 14.05 6.13
C TYR A 470 4.76 12.86 5.53
N ASN A 471 4.68 12.63 4.22
CA ASN A 471 5.35 11.53 3.56
C ASN A 471 6.86 11.72 3.42
N ASP A 472 7.35 12.96 3.40
CA ASP A 472 8.78 13.26 3.38
C ASP A 472 9.49 12.71 4.65
N LEU A 473 8.76 12.49 5.77
CA LEU A 473 9.26 11.80 6.96
C LEU A 473 9.75 10.37 6.68
N ARG A 474 9.21 9.67 5.68
CA ARG A 474 9.67 8.33 5.25
C ARG A 474 11.17 8.33 4.93
N ASN A 475 11.64 9.42 4.33
CA ASN A 475 12.98 9.58 3.78
C ASN A 475 13.88 10.44 4.67
N SER A 476 13.39 10.88 5.84
CA SER A 476 14.18 11.70 6.78
C SER A 476 15.51 11.02 7.12
N PRO A 477 16.63 11.75 7.24
CA PRO A 477 17.90 11.18 7.71
C PRO A 477 17.80 10.67 9.16
N ASP A 478 16.88 11.20 9.97
CA ASP A 478 16.65 10.79 11.35
C ASP A 478 15.84 9.47 11.44
N PRO A 479 16.40 8.39 12.05
CA PRO A 479 15.71 7.12 12.22
C PRO A 479 14.41 7.18 13.04
N GLN A 480 14.28 8.09 14.02
CA GLN A 480 13.06 8.27 14.81
C GLN A 480 11.93 8.82 13.94
N LEU A 481 12.24 9.78 13.06
CA LEU A 481 11.26 10.38 12.15
C LEU A 481 10.76 9.36 11.12
N ARG A 482 11.67 8.54 10.56
CA ARG A 482 11.29 7.41 9.70
C ARG A 482 10.44 6.40 10.45
N ARG A 483 10.86 6.00 11.66
CA ARG A 483 10.15 5.03 12.51
C ARG A 483 8.72 5.48 12.82
N TYR A 484 8.53 6.75 13.19
CA TYR A 484 7.19 7.33 13.41
C TYR A 484 6.28 7.18 12.18
N TRP A 485 6.80 7.46 10.97
CA TRP A 485 6.03 7.31 9.73
C TRP A 485 5.66 5.85 9.48
N PHE A 486 6.60 4.91 9.64
CA PHE A 486 6.35 3.47 9.48
C PHE A 486 5.34 2.93 10.50
N GLU A 487 5.53 3.19 11.80
CA GLU A 487 4.59 2.76 12.85
C GLU A 487 3.19 3.37 12.63
N ASN A 488 3.10 4.65 12.28
CA ASN A 488 1.82 5.30 12.07
C ASN A 488 1.09 4.78 10.82
N ASN A 489 1.82 4.43 9.75
CA ASN A 489 1.24 3.84 8.55
C ASN A 489 0.88 2.36 8.75
N GLN A 490 1.65 1.58 9.51
CA GLN A 490 1.28 0.22 9.89
C GLN A 490 -0.03 0.22 10.70
N ARG A 491 -0.21 1.14 11.66
CA ARG A 491 -1.48 1.31 12.38
C ARG A 491 -2.64 1.65 11.45
N GLN A 492 -2.45 2.55 10.48
CA GLN A 492 -3.49 2.90 9.50
C GLN A 492 -3.81 1.74 8.55
N LEU A 493 -2.82 0.96 8.12
CA LEU A 493 -3.02 -0.24 7.31
C LEU A 493 -3.79 -1.32 8.07
N GLN A 494 -3.45 -1.57 9.34
CA GLN A 494 -4.20 -2.50 10.18
C GLN A 494 -5.65 -2.03 10.36
N GLN A 495 -5.88 -0.75 10.69
CA GLN A 495 -7.23 -0.18 10.78
C GLN A 495 -8.01 -0.29 9.46
N ALA A 496 -7.34 -0.12 8.31
CA ALA A 496 -7.94 -0.28 7.00
C ALA A 496 -8.28 -1.75 6.68
N TRP A 497 -7.46 -2.70 7.13
CA TRP A 497 -7.74 -4.14 7.07
C TRP A 497 -8.92 -4.51 7.97
N ASP A 498 -8.92 -4.11 9.24
CA ASP A 498 -9.99 -4.36 10.21
C ASP A 498 -11.34 -3.79 9.69
N ALA A 499 -11.31 -2.55 9.18
CA ALA A 499 -12.49 -1.90 8.59
C ALA A 499 -12.91 -2.52 7.26
N ASN A 500 -12.00 -3.13 6.49
CA ASN A 500 -12.36 -3.90 5.29
C ASN A 500 -12.98 -5.24 5.67
N GLU A 501 -12.38 -5.97 6.62
CA GLU A 501 -12.84 -7.26 7.10
C GLU A 501 -14.25 -7.14 7.71
N LYS A 502 -14.47 -6.14 8.56
CA LYS A 502 -15.80 -5.79 9.07
C LYS A 502 -16.79 -5.52 7.93
N ARG A 503 -16.43 -4.70 6.94
CA ARG A 503 -17.28 -4.46 5.75
C ARG A 503 -17.52 -5.71 4.90
N VAL A 504 -16.67 -6.73 4.95
CA VAL A 504 -16.91 -8.02 4.28
C VAL A 504 -17.84 -8.91 5.12
N ILE A 505 -17.68 -8.93 6.45
CA ILE A 505 -18.59 -9.60 7.40
C ILE A 505 -20.00 -9.01 7.29
N ASP A 506 -20.14 -7.69 7.35
CA ASP A 506 -21.43 -7.00 7.23
C ASP A 506 -22.11 -7.29 5.88
N ARG A 507 -21.33 -7.35 4.77
CA ARG A 507 -21.82 -7.80 3.45
C ARG A 507 -22.29 -9.25 3.43
N MET A 508 -21.78 -10.14 4.30
CA MET A 508 -22.28 -11.52 4.41
C MET A 508 -23.55 -11.58 5.27
N LYS A 509 -23.66 -10.77 6.33
CA LYS A 509 -24.85 -10.71 7.20
C LYS A 509 -26.12 -10.28 6.47
N VAL A 510 -26.01 -9.50 5.38
CA VAL A 510 -27.14 -9.19 4.50
C VAL A 510 -27.83 -10.46 3.98
N TYR A 511 -27.09 -11.51 3.61
CA TYR A 511 -27.70 -12.78 3.16
C TYR A 511 -28.41 -13.52 4.30
N GLN A 512 -28.07 -13.26 5.55
CA GLN A 512 -28.70 -13.90 6.72
C GLN A 512 -29.97 -13.15 7.14
N VAL A 513 -29.91 -11.83 7.26
CA VAL A 513 -31.01 -10.99 7.76
C VAL A 513 -32.06 -10.74 6.69
N GLU A 514 -31.65 -10.36 5.48
CA GLU A 514 -32.54 -9.93 4.40
C GLU A 514 -32.64 -11.00 3.30
N GLY A 515 -31.54 -11.70 3.02
CA GLY A 515 -31.35 -12.41 1.74
C GLY A 515 -30.89 -11.45 0.63
N LYS A 516 -30.48 -11.98 -0.52
CA LYS A 516 -29.99 -11.14 -1.63
C LYS A 516 -30.14 -11.78 -3.01
N GLU A 517 -30.52 -10.96 -4.00
CA GLU A 517 -30.52 -11.37 -5.40
C GLU A 517 -29.10 -11.58 -5.95
N ARG A 518 -28.91 -12.65 -6.73
CA ARG A 518 -27.67 -13.03 -7.42
C ARG A 518 -27.95 -13.61 -8.79
N THR A 519 -27.10 -13.24 -9.75
CA THR A 519 -27.05 -13.83 -11.09
C THR A 519 -26.35 -15.19 -11.06
N ILE A 520 -26.94 -16.20 -11.70
CA ILE A 520 -26.31 -17.50 -11.93
C ILE A 520 -25.19 -17.36 -12.97
N ARG A 521 -23.99 -17.80 -12.62
CA ARG A 521 -22.81 -17.85 -13.49
C ARG A 521 -22.47 -19.29 -13.84
N CYS A 522 -21.96 -19.51 -15.05
CA CYS A 522 -21.29 -20.76 -15.43
C CYS A 522 -19.81 -20.48 -15.69
N ALA A 523 -18.95 -21.47 -15.45
CA ALA A 523 -17.55 -21.38 -15.84
C ALA A 523 -17.37 -21.97 -17.25
N PRO A 524 -16.41 -21.48 -18.06
CA PRO A 524 -16.10 -22.08 -19.36
C PRO A 524 -15.90 -23.60 -19.25
N GLY A 525 -16.56 -24.36 -20.13
CA GLY A 525 -16.53 -25.83 -20.12
C GLY A 525 -17.22 -26.52 -18.94
N ARG A 526 -18.04 -25.84 -18.13
CA ARG A 526 -18.79 -26.46 -17.01
C ARG A 526 -20.30 -26.27 -17.09
N ASN A 527 -21.02 -27.37 -17.29
CA ASN A 527 -22.49 -27.46 -17.31
C ASN A 527 -23.12 -27.38 -15.89
N ARG A 528 -22.51 -26.67 -14.93
CA ARG A 528 -23.02 -26.51 -13.56
C ARG A 528 -22.90 -25.05 -13.13
N GLY A 529 -24.06 -24.41 -12.99
CA GLY A 529 -24.17 -23.04 -12.51
C GLY A 529 -23.72 -22.88 -11.06
N TYR A 530 -23.28 -21.66 -10.72
CA TYR A 530 -22.93 -21.25 -9.38
C TYR A 530 -23.28 -19.77 -9.16
N ILE A 531 -23.39 -19.39 -7.89
CA ILE A 531 -23.64 -18.00 -7.45
C ILE A 531 -22.46 -17.51 -6.59
N THR A 532 -22.24 -16.20 -6.54
CA THR A 532 -21.09 -15.56 -5.87
C THR A 532 -21.52 -14.74 -4.65
N CYS A 533 -21.27 -15.29 -3.45
CA CYS A 533 -21.54 -14.61 -2.18
C CYS A 533 -20.22 -14.08 -1.61
N GLY A 534 -19.79 -12.91 -2.07
CA GLY A 534 -18.46 -12.38 -1.74
C GLY A 534 -17.35 -13.29 -2.28
N LYS A 535 -16.48 -13.81 -1.40
CA LYS A 535 -15.47 -14.82 -1.77
C LYS A 535 -16.04 -16.23 -1.97
N PHE A 536 -17.29 -16.49 -1.60
CA PHE A 536 -17.87 -17.84 -1.58
C PHE A 536 -18.62 -18.15 -2.89
N ASN A 537 -17.96 -18.91 -3.78
CA ASN A 537 -18.63 -19.54 -4.92
C ASN A 537 -19.45 -20.74 -4.43
N ILE A 538 -20.77 -20.67 -4.56
CA ILE A 538 -21.74 -21.68 -4.13
C ILE A 538 -22.31 -22.36 -5.40
N PRO A 539 -21.90 -23.60 -5.73
CA PRO A 539 -22.45 -24.33 -6.87
C PRO A 539 -23.90 -24.77 -6.62
N LEU A 540 -24.75 -24.62 -7.64
CA LEU A 540 -26.16 -25.02 -7.62
C LEU A 540 -26.29 -26.49 -8.06
N PRO A 541 -27.27 -27.27 -7.54
CA PRO A 541 -27.59 -28.60 -8.08
C PRO A 541 -28.07 -28.53 -9.53
N GLN A 542 -27.70 -29.50 -10.37
CA GLN A 542 -28.16 -29.55 -11.77
C GLN A 542 -29.66 -29.83 -11.90
N SER A 543 -30.26 -30.51 -10.92
CA SER A 543 -31.70 -30.80 -10.85
C SER A 543 -32.58 -29.54 -10.94
N LEU A 544 -32.13 -28.41 -10.36
CA LEU A 544 -32.89 -27.16 -10.37
C LEU A 544 -33.10 -26.58 -11.77
N SER A 545 -32.33 -27.04 -12.78
CA SER A 545 -32.56 -26.76 -14.20
C SER A 545 -32.68 -25.26 -14.53
N MET A 546 -31.98 -24.41 -13.79
CA MET A 546 -31.98 -22.94 -13.95
C MET A 546 -30.95 -22.53 -15.00
N SER A 547 -31.29 -21.54 -15.83
CA SER A 547 -30.39 -21.07 -16.88
C SER A 547 -29.19 -20.31 -16.30
N PRO A 548 -28.07 -20.21 -17.05
CA PRO A 548 -27.11 -19.12 -16.83
C PRO A 548 -27.83 -17.76 -16.92
N GLU A 549 -27.23 -16.73 -16.31
CA GLU A 549 -27.70 -15.33 -16.32
C GLU A 549 -29.05 -15.07 -15.62
N SER A 550 -29.82 -16.10 -15.29
CA SER A 550 -31.01 -15.99 -14.44
C SER A 550 -30.68 -15.40 -13.07
N LYS A 551 -31.59 -14.60 -12.53
CA LYS A 551 -31.54 -14.04 -11.17
C LYS A 551 -32.21 -15.01 -10.19
N VAL A 552 -31.56 -15.24 -9.05
CA VAL A 552 -32.10 -15.98 -7.91
C VAL A 552 -31.91 -15.21 -6.61
N PHE A 553 -32.88 -15.26 -5.73
CA PHE A 553 -32.78 -14.78 -4.36
C PHE A 553 -32.06 -15.84 -3.51
N VAL A 554 -31.13 -15.42 -2.65
CA VAL A 554 -30.27 -16.32 -1.88
C VAL A 554 -30.29 -15.90 -0.41
N GLN A 555 -30.59 -16.84 0.50
CA GLN A 555 -30.63 -16.57 1.93
C GLN A 555 -29.84 -17.61 2.73
N PHE A 556 -29.15 -17.16 3.77
CA PHE A 556 -28.33 -17.95 4.68
C PHE A 556 -29.07 -18.14 6.00
N HIS A 557 -29.31 -19.39 6.39
CA HIS A 557 -30.05 -19.73 7.60
C HIS A 557 -29.10 -20.41 8.57
N LEU A 558 -28.64 -19.65 9.56
CA LEU A 558 -27.69 -20.09 10.58
C LEU A 558 -28.44 -20.40 11.88
N TYR A 559 -28.34 -21.64 12.33
CA TYR A 559 -29.04 -22.15 13.51
C TYR A 559 -28.09 -22.31 14.71
N GLU A 560 -28.65 -22.51 15.90
CA GLU A 560 -27.90 -22.84 17.12
C GLU A 560 -27.41 -24.30 17.13
N MET A 561 -28.16 -25.20 16.49
CA MET A 561 -27.89 -26.65 16.43
C MET A 561 -27.74 -27.13 14.99
N ALA A 562 -27.13 -28.31 14.82
CA ALA A 562 -26.91 -28.91 13.50
C ALA A 562 -28.25 -29.27 12.82
N VAL A 563 -28.40 -28.93 11.54
CA VAL A 563 -29.62 -29.18 10.76
C VAL A 563 -29.40 -30.26 9.69
N SER A 564 -30.50 -30.92 9.29
CA SER A 564 -30.50 -31.99 8.28
C SER A 564 -30.35 -31.47 6.85
N TYR A 565 -30.97 -30.33 6.56
CA TYR A 565 -30.92 -29.59 5.28
C TYR A 565 -29.74 -28.59 5.22
N ARG A 566 -28.69 -28.82 6.02
CA ARG A 566 -27.44 -28.03 5.98
C ARG A 566 -26.81 -28.03 4.59
N TYR A 567 -26.12 -26.95 4.24
CA TYR A 567 -25.48 -26.85 2.92
C TYR A 567 -24.34 -27.87 2.77
N ALA A 568 -23.45 -27.97 3.77
CA ALA A 568 -22.36 -28.94 3.75
C ALA A 568 -22.83 -30.27 4.35
N SER A 569 -23.27 -31.21 3.51
CA SER A 569 -23.84 -32.48 4.00
C SER A 569 -22.83 -33.29 4.83
N GLU A 570 -21.57 -33.32 4.40
CA GLU A 570 -20.42 -33.94 5.08
C GLU A 570 -19.83 -33.12 6.25
N ALA A 571 -20.48 -32.05 6.71
CA ALA A 571 -20.07 -31.39 7.94
C ALA A 571 -20.24 -32.33 9.16
N MET A 572 -19.19 -32.42 9.98
CA MET A 572 -19.21 -33.14 11.25
C MET A 572 -20.17 -32.48 12.25
N PRO A 573 -20.69 -33.18 13.28
CA PRO A 573 -21.55 -32.57 14.30
C PRO A 573 -20.92 -31.38 15.05
N CYS A 574 -19.59 -31.28 15.05
CA CYS A 574 -18.81 -30.18 15.62
C CYS A 574 -18.33 -29.13 14.60
N ASP A 575 -18.48 -29.36 13.29
CA ASP A 575 -18.22 -28.34 12.27
C ASP A 575 -19.29 -27.25 12.37
N PRO A 576 -18.96 -25.95 12.47
CA PRO A 576 -19.95 -24.88 12.42
C PRO A 576 -20.83 -24.91 11.16
N ALA A 577 -20.29 -25.41 10.04
CA ALA A 577 -21.04 -25.67 8.80
C ALA A 577 -22.22 -26.65 8.97
N SER A 578 -22.26 -27.45 10.04
CA SER A 578 -23.40 -28.31 10.34
C SER A 578 -24.68 -27.52 10.66
N ARG A 579 -24.52 -26.25 11.07
CA ARG A 579 -25.59 -25.34 11.48
C ARG A 579 -26.04 -24.35 10.39
N LEU A 580 -25.40 -24.36 9.21
CA LEU A 580 -25.75 -23.45 8.12
C LEU A 580 -26.49 -24.16 6.99
N ALA A 581 -27.73 -23.75 6.75
CA ALA A 581 -28.47 -24.05 5.52
C ALA A 581 -28.46 -22.83 4.58
N ILE A 582 -28.64 -23.08 3.29
CA ILE A 582 -28.73 -22.03 2.26
C ILE A 582 -29.93 -22.35 1.38
N SER A 583 -30.88 -21.42 1.30
CA SER A 583 -32.04 -21.52 0.41
C SER A 583 -31.82 -20.65 -0.83
N ILE A 584 -32.36 -21.07 -1.98
CA ILE A 584 -32.52 -20.19 -3.14
C ILE A 584 -33.98 -20.11 -3.57
N LYS A 585 -34.40 -18.93 -4.06
CA LYS A 585 -35.69 -18.72 -4.71
C LYS A 585 -35.53 -18.13 -6.11
N GLY A 586 -36.39 -18.50 -7.06
CA GLY A 586 -36.36 -17.96 -8.42
C GLY A 586 -37.12 -18.84 -9.40
N CYS A 587 -36.86 -18.70 -10.71
CA CYS A 587 -37.50 -19.55 -11.73
C CYS A 587 -36.49 -20.46 -12.43
N ASN A 588 -36.92 -21.67 -12.81
CA ASN A 588 -36.14 -22.56 -13.67
C ASN A 588 -36.31 -22.25 -15.16
N SER A 589 -35.60 -22.98 -16.03
CA SER A 589 -35.64 -22.76 -17.49
C SER A 589 -37.00 -23.09 -18.14
N SER A 590 -37.94 -23.68 -17.40
CA SER A 590 -39.33 -23.92 -17.84
C SER A 590 -40.30 -22.84 -17.33
N GLY A 591 -39.82 -21.85 -16.59
CA GLY A 591 -40.64 -20.78 -15.98
C GLY A 591 -41.29 -21.15 -14.65
N ASN A 592 -41.08 -22.36 -14.14
CA ASN A 592 -41.63 -22.77 -12.83
C ASN A 592 -40.83 -22.13 -11.69
N GLU A 593 -41.53 -21.73 -10.64
CA GLU A 593 -40.91 -21.28 -9.39
C GLU A 593 -40.14 -22.41 -8.71
N VAL A 594 -39.02 -22.05 -8.07
CA VAL A 594 -38.11 -22.88 -7.30
C VAL A 594 -37.90 -22.19 -5.96
N ASP A 595 -38.10 -22.90 -4.85
CA ASP A 595 -37.82 -22.46 -3.48
C ASP A 595 -37.20 -23.64 -2.73
N GLU A 596 -35.87 -23.74 -2.75
CA GLU A 596 -35.16 -25.00 -2.49
C GLU A 596 -33.93 -24.83 -1.59
N TRP A 597 -33.69 -25.87 -0.77
CA TRP A 597 -32.51 -25.98 0.08
C TRP A 597 -31.36 -26.60 -0.72
N ILE A 598 -30.31 -25.82 -1.01
CA ILE A 598 -29.17 -26.31 -1.78
C ILE A 598 -28.11 -26.97 -0.90
N GLN A 599 -27.52 -28.06 -1.39
CA GLN A 599 -26.50 -28.83 -0.69
C GLN A 599 -25.26 -29.11 -1.55
N SER A 600 -24.13 -29.32 -0.89
CA SER A 600 -22.86 -29.81 -1.45
C SER A 600 -22.23 -30.84 -0.53
N SER A 601 -21.81 -31.96 -1.13
CA SER A 601 -20.90 -32.94 -0.56
C SER A 601 -19.44 -32.45 -0.59
N GLY A 602 -18.54 -33.25 -0.02
CA GLY A 602 -17.11 -33.05 0.11
C GLY A 602 -16.68 -32.35 1.40
N CYS A 603 -15.73 -32.93 2.14
CA CYS A 603 -15.07 -32.29 3.29
C CYS A 603 -14.58 -30.85 3.03
N LYS A 604 -14.09 -30.56 1.81
CA LYS A 604 -13.70 -29.20 1.39
C LYS A 604 -14.87 -28.22 1.32
N ALA A 605 -16.11 -28.69 1.10
CA ALA A 605 -17.30 -27.84 1.22
C ALA A 605 -17.59 -27.51 2.69
N ALA A 606 -17.49 -28.49 3.61
CA ALA A 606 -17.59 -28.22 5.05
C ALA A 606 -16.54 -27.20 5.51
N MET A 607 -15.26 -27.40 5.15
CA MET A 607 -14.18 -26.46 5.50
C MET A 607 -14.40 -25.04 4.94
N ARG A 608 -14.95 -24.92 3.72
CA ARG A 608 -15.34 -23.62 3.12
C ARG A 608 -16.48 -22.95 3.85
N ILE A 609 -17.46 -23.72 4.31
CA ILE A 609 -18.64 -23.19 5.00
C ILE A 609 -18.36 -22.92 6.47
N ASN A 610 -17.43 -23.63 7.12
CA ASN A 610 -16.94 -23.27 8.46
C ASN A 610 -16.39 -21.83 8.45
N THR A 611 -15.55 -21.48 7.47
CA THR A 611 -15.07 -20.09 7.25
C THR A 611 -16.20 -19.09 6.98
N LEU A 612 -17.35 -19.51 6.42
CA LEU A 612 -18.52 -18.63 6.24
C LEU A 612 -19.28 -18.42 7.55
N VAL A 613 -19.47 -19.47 8.34
CA VAL A 613 -20.15 -19.39 9.64
C VAL A 613 -19.34 -18.54 10.62
N ASP A 614 -18.02 -18.75 10.72
CA ASP A 614 -17.11 -17.91 11.51
C ASP A 614 -17.31 -16.42 11.17
N MET A 615 -17.39 -16.07 9.89
CA MET A 615 -17.61 -14.68 9.44
C MET A 615 -19.02 -14.15 9.78
N LEU A 616 -20.06 -14.97 9.70
CA LEU A 616 -21.42 -14.58 10.11
C LEU A 616 -21.49 -14.37 11.64
N GLU A 617 -20.77 -15.17 12.41
CA GLU A 617 -20.65 -15.07 13.87
C GLU A 617 -19.71 -13.94 14.32
N GLY A 618 -19.05 -13.26 13.37
CA GLY A 618 -18.19 -12.09 13.62
C GLY A 618 -16.77 -12.43 14.05
N ILE A 619 -16.35 -13.69 13.91
CA ILE A 619 -14.97 -14.13 14.14
C ILE A 619 -14.07 -13.56 13.04
N THR A 620 -12.90 -13.06 13.43
CA THR A 620 -11.95 -12.48 12.48
C THR A 620 -11.32 -13.54 11.58
N LEU A 621 -10.77 -13.13 10.43
CA LEU A 621 -10.08 -14.00 9.49
C LEU A 621 -8.76 -14.54 10.09
N THR A 622 -8.12 -13.76 10.96
CA THR A 622 -6.97 -14.22 11.77
C THR A 622 -7.40 -15.24 12.83
N GLY A 623 -8.55 -15.05 13.50
CA GLY A 623 -9.12 -16.06 14.40
C GLY A 623 -9.47 -17.35 13.67
N THR A 624 -10.17 -17.24 12.54
CA THR A 624 -10.53 -18.34 11.62
C THR A 624 -9.30 -19.17 11.25
N ARG A 625 -8.17 -18.54 10.91
CA ARG A 625 -6.91 -19.22 10.56
C ARG A 625 -6.31 -20.08 11.67
N SER A 626 -6.67 -19.85 12.94
CA SER A 626 -6.20 -20.66 14.07
C SER A 626 -7.00 -21.95 14.28
N PHE A 627 -8.18 -22.08 13.66
CA PHE A 627 -9.05 -23.24 13.84
C PHE A 627 -8.78 -24.34 12.81
N CYS A 628 -8.92 -25.60 13.23
CA CYS A 628 -8.93 -26.76 12.33
C CYS A 628 -10.09 -26.68 11.32
N ARG A 629 -9.95 -27.42 10.21
CA ARG A 629 -10.99 -27.60 9.20
C ARG A 629 -11.55 -26.28 8.64
N ARG A 630 -10.69 -25.31 8.36
CA ARG A 630 -11.04 -24.02 7.75
C ARG A 630 -10.44 -23.86 6.37
N TRP A 631 -11.08 -23.01 5.58
CA TRP A 631 -10.63 -22.59 4.25
C TRP A 631 -10.08 -21.17 4.29
N ASP A 632 -8.91 -20.96 3.71
CA ASP A 632 -8.35 -19.64 3.45
C ASP A 632 -7.84 -19.53 2.00
N VAL A 633 -7.78 -18.31 1.49
CA VAL A 633 -7.24 -18.00 0.16
C VAL A 633 -6.21 -16.90 0.33
N SER A 634 -4.94 -17.30 0.38
CA SER A 634 -3.82 -16.35 0.37
C SER A 634 -3.23 -16.24 -1.03
N ARG A 635 -2.54 -15.13 -1.30
CA ARG A 635 -1.42 -15.13 -2.23
C ARG A 635 -0.18 -15.41 -1.39
N THR A 636 0.69 -16.32 -1.82
CA THR A 636 2.00 -16.52 -1.17
C THR A 636 2.93 -15.35 -1.47
N GLU A 637 2.86 -14.84 -2.69
CA GLU A 637 3.60 -13.68 -3.21
C GLU A 637 2.67 -12.86 -4.13
N LYS A 638 2.95 -11.56 -4.34
CA LYS A 638 2.22 -10.72 -5.30
C LYS A 638 2.42 -11.28 -6.73
N GLY A 639 1.37 -11.31 -7.55
CA GLY A 639 1.37 -12.00 -8.85
C GLY A 639 1.18 -13.53 -8.77
N ALA A 640 1.51 -14.20 -7.66
CA ALA A 640 1.31 -15.65 -7.55
C ALA A 640 -0.19 -16.03 -7.69
N PRO A 641 -0.51 -17.21 -8.27
CA PRO A 641 -1.88 -17.70 -8.28
C PRO A 641 -2.42 -17.85 -6.85
N ARG A 642 -3.72 -17.55 -6.65
CA ARG A 642 -4.38 -17.61 -5.34
C ARG A 642 -4.28 -19.02 -4.75
N LYS A 643 -3.40 -19.21 -3.78
CA LYS A 643 -3.22 -20.47 -3.06
C LYS A 643 -4.38 -20.67 -2.11
N THR A 644 -5.24 -21.63 -2.45
CA THR A 644 -6.27 -22.09 -1.51
C THR A 644 -5.61 -23.00 -0.47
N ASN A 645 -5.59 -22.56 0.77
CA ASN A 645 -5.15 -23.36 1.90
C ASN A 645 -6.38 -23.94 2.61
N TYR A 646 -6.23 -25.15 3.13
CA TYR A 646 -7.16 -25.73 4.10
C TYR A 646 -6.34 -25.97 5.37
N THR A 647 -6.83 -25.54 6.53
CA THR A 647 -6.21 -25.94 7.80
C THR A 647 -6.48 -27.43 8.05
N ASN A 648 -5.54 -28.09 8.70
CA ASN A 648 -5.61 -29.54 8.94
C ASN A 648 -6.85 -29.91 9.78
N GLU A 649 -7.16 -31.20 9.82
CA GLU A 649 -8.16 -31.77 10.73
C GLU A 649 -7.65 -31.77 12.18
#